data_AF-A0ABD3NWU7-F1
#
_entry.id   AF-A0ABD3NWU7-F1
#
_cell.length_a   1.000
_cell.length_b   1.000
_cell.length_c   1.000
_cell.angle_alpha   90.00
_cell.angle_beta   90.00
_cell.angle_gamma   90.00
#
_symmetry.space_group_name_H-M   'P 1'
#
loop_
_entity.id
_entity.type
_entity.pdbx_description
1 polymer ?
#
loop_
_entity_poly.entity_id
_entity_poly.type
_entity_poly.pdbx_seq_one_letter_code
_entity_poly.pdbx_strand_id
1 'polypeptide(L)'
;MSSDGIQCNNILPCGTEQFCRFKSASYDGDNSNSFGLSLGLGYCIPCPRDANGNIELLSCHIEDIDQHNPDTVQTAQSCLSACSAEATSKFREFEFSAVNEEEKCFLCPQDNVQYPDRVVTLLDGNITCSKLDDFFKRLPVSKDSSNFELLQSMNYICGCEGVGYAGASTRAKQNALVWMPRVFAIRSILFNFPSSASRNSQGSLFIIYDILRVRSRRAELYQQIMVCMSFFDVLGAVAYAFTSAPIPTEYYYPGLHGNDATCTAQGFFIQVGTVAGYCNVSLAFYYYLTITKGMNESSLRPYRLWFFICPIVIGMAFAFAGLPYYGNLFLWCSNTASYWPDIPIAVAILNATVVMGIVCFDVHKKVQAFKREQERGEGDGRTLSTKVFWQNTYTALIHDFLAWITRHTGFWYLMGFYMTWTPYLALQYFWASQKAYTHYGFILYAGTVVPLQGAWNCFNYMRTRQLRHARELFSSLISSLAPSRRQSSAGFTEQETRYTTIGADPNTIVAGPTRKSLLDDDDDEILSYFSNPDTRSCAQVDPNYWIANIAPFQFNQIYCCRVHSIGAKADCTTKNNVSFRIRLYCSREDTDSIVVEIQRREGFHFMYQQDVTAIFDAAEGNTVTVDPEVAEPLALLESLEVLANSTSCLVVNADGLGSPINDTMRLHLVLLVHNASANPRAADFASLILKNSLEIGHMNMADDENTCPC
;
A
#
# COMPACT_ATOMS: atom_id res chain seq x y z
N MET A 1 43.33 -60.65 19.21
CA MET A 1 41.98 -60.11 18.97
C MET A 1 41.44 -60.83 17.74
N SER A 2 40.38 -61.63 17.85
CA SER A 2 39.82 -62.36 16.70
C SER A 2 39.11 -61.39 15.75
N SER A 3 39.42 -61.54 14.47
CA SER A 3 39.08 -60.67 13.37
C SER A 3 37.72 -61.00 12.73
N ASP A 4 36.67 -61.09 13.54
CA ASP A 4 35.29 -61.33 13.06
C ASP A 4 34.46 -60.05 13.16
N GLY A 5 34.99 -58.95 12.60
CA GLY A 5 34.23 -57.71 12.46
C GLY A 5 33.08 -57.93 11.46
N ILE A 6 31.88 -57.45 11.78
CA ILE A 6 30.72 -57.50 10.87
C ILE A 6 31.13 -56.76 9.59
N GLN A 7 31.12 -57.47 8.46
CA GLN A 7 31.38 -56.85 7.17
C GLN A 7 30.22 -55.95 6.79
N CYS A 8 30.54 -54.76 6.33
CA CYS A 8 29.59 -53.79 5.83
C CYS A 8 29.94 -53.43 4.40
N ASN A 9 28.92 -53.06 3.64
CA ASN A 9 29.05 -52.55 2.27
C ASN A 9 27.90 -51.57 2.02
N ASN A 10 27.80 -51.03 0.81
CA ASN A 10 26.73 -50.09 0.44
C ASN A 10 25.30 -50.66 0.58
N ILE A 11 25.15 -51.96 0.82
CA ILE A 11 23.86 -52.68 0.93
C ILE A 11 23.58 -53.12 2.38
N LEU A 12 24.63 -53.44 3.16
CA LEU A 12 24.53 -53.81 4.58
C LEU A 12 25.13 -52.70 5.45
N PRO A 13 24.31 -51.81 6.03
CA PRO A 13 24.77 -50.82 6.99
C PRO A 13 25.17 -51.49 8.32
N CYS A 14 26.06 -50.83 9.05
CA CYS A 14 26.42 -51.22 10.41
C CYS A 14 25.27 -50.99 11.40
N GLY A 15 25.35 -51.60 12.58
CA GLY A 15 24.40 -51.33 13.67
C GLY A 15 24.45 -49.87 14.14
N THR A 16 23.44 -49.43 14.89
CA THR A 16 23.25 -48.01 15.31
C THR A 16 24.39 -47.41 16.15
N GLU A 17 25.32 -48.22 16.65
CA GLU A 17 26.48 -47.78 17.43
C GLU A 17 27.82 -48.01 16.73
N GLN A 18 27.79 -48.34 15.44
CA GLN A 18 28.97 -48.69 14.66
C GLN A 18 28.97 -47.96 13.31
N PHE A 19 30.16 -47.62 12.80
CA PHE A 19 30.32 -47.07 11.46
C PHE A 19 31.11 -48.03 10.58
N CYS A 20 30.88 -47.97 9.26
CA CYS A 20 31.56 -48.85 8.31
C CYS A 20 32.90 -48.26 7.90
N ARG A 21 34.02 -48.83 8.39
CA ARG A 21 35.35 -48.49 7.88
C ARG A 21 35.63 -49.33 6.64
N PHE A 22 35.64 -48.69 5.47
CA PHE A 22 36.07 -49.34 4.23
C PHE A 22 37.57 -49.59 4.25
N LYS A 23 38.01 -50.78 3.83
CA LYS A 23 39.44 -51.01 3.60
C LYS A 23 39.88 -50.11 2.46
N SER A 24 40.84 -49.22 2.70
CA SER A 24 41.51 -48.50 1.62
C SER A 24 42.07 -49.51 0.64
N ALA A 25 41.63 -49.44 -0.62
CA ALA A 25 42.24 -50.23 -1.68
C ALA A 25 43.66 -49.69 -1.87
N SER A 26 44.65 -50.42 -1.35
CA SER A 26 46.06 -50.15 -1.65
C SER A 26 46.23 -50.31 -3.16
N TYR A 27 46.43 -49.18 -3.84
CA TYR A 27 46.64 -49.13 -5.28
C TYR A 27 48.08 -49.56 -5.53
N ASP A 28 48.32 -50.87 -5.61
CA ASP A 28 49.59 -51.38 -6.12
C ASP A 28 49.65 -51.06 -7.61
N GLY A 29 50.39 -50.00 -7.93
CA GLY A 29 50.60 -49.51 -9.28
C GLY A 29 51.45 -50.50 -10.08
N ASP A 30 50.79 -51.46 -10.73
CA ASP A 30 51.31 -52.16 -11.91
C ASP A 30 50.21 -53.00 -12.56
N ASN A 31 49.31 -52.35 -13.31
CA ASN A 31 48.88 -52.74 -14.66
C ASN A 31 47.58 -52.05 -15.07
N SER A 32 47.58 -51.58 -16.30
CA SER A 32 46.49 -50.89 -16.98
C SER A 32 45.34 -51.82 -17.38
N ASN A 33 44.12 -51.25 -17.38
CA ASN A 33 42.94 -51.66 -18.17
C ASN A 33 41.94 -52.69 -17.61
N SER A 34 41.49 -52.55 -16.36
CA SER A 34 40.17 -53.09 -15.98
C SER A 34 39.43 -52.20 -14.97
N PHE A 35 38.49 -51.39 -15.47
CA PHE A 35 37.53 -50.63 -14.67
C PHE A 35 36.45 -51.59 -14.14
N GLY A 36 36.79 -52.39 -13.11
CA GLY A 36 35.82 -53.17 -12.35
C GLY A 36 35.38 -52.37 -11.12
N LEU A 37 34.09 -52.04 -11.01
CA LEU A 37 33.49 -51.53 -9.78
C LEU A 37 33.62 -52.60 -8.68
N SER A 38 34.72 -52.59 -7.94
CA SER A 38 34.88 -53.39 -6.73
C SER A 38 33.95 -52.80 -5.67
N LEU A 39 32.91 -53.56 -5.29
CA LEU A 39 32.09 -53.26 -4.12
C LEU A 39 33.02 -53.28 -2.89
N GLY A 40 33.40 -52.09 -2.40
CA GLY A 40 34.27 -51.95 -1.23
C GLY A 40 33.68 -52.68 -0.03
N LEU A 41 34.35 -53.73 0.42
CA LEU A 41 34.04 -54.43 1.67
C LEU A 41 34.70 -53.66 2.82
N GLY A 42 33.88 -53.13 3.73
CA GLY A 42 34.32 -52.52 4.97
C GLY A 42 34.05 -53.41 6.18
N TYR A 43 34.48 -52.96 7.35
CA TYR A 43 34.18 -53.58 8.64
C TYR A 43 33.54 -52.56 9.58
N CYS A 44 32.54 -52.99 10.34
CA CYS A 44 31.91 -52.16 11.33
C CYS A 44 32.82 -51.94 12.54
N ILE A 45 33.07 -50.69 12.88
CA ILE A 45 33.86 -50.27 14.05
C ILE A 45 32.93 -49.54 15.02
N PRO A 46 33.00 -49.84 16.34
CA PRO A 46 32.23 -49.10 17.34
C PRO A 46 32.63 -47.63 17.37
N CYS A 47 31.64 -46.75 17.48
CA CYS A 47 31.84 -45.33 17.65
C CYS A 47 32.60 -44.99 18.95
N PRO A 48 33.48 -43.95 18.95
CA PRO A 48 34.05 -43.42 20.18
C PRO A 48 32.96 -43.01 21.17
N ARG A 49 33.15 -43.37 22.45
CA ARG A 49 32.29 -42.95 23.55
C ARG A 49 32.98 -41.85 24.35
N ASP A 50 32.24 -40.83 24.74
CA ASP A 50 32.73 -39.79 25.64
C ASP A 50 33.06 -40.36 27.04
N ALA A 51 33.60 -39.51 27.92
CA ALA A 51 33.91 -39.91 29.29
C ALA A 51 32.68 -40.41 30.10
N ASN A 52 31.46 -40.12 29.63
CA ASN A 52 30.20 -40.53 30.24
C ASN A 52 29.63 -41.81 29.60
N GLY A 53 30.31 -42.39 28.61
CA GLY A 53 29.86 -43.58 27.88
C GLY A 53 28.82 -43.31 26.79
N ASN A 54 28.52 -42.05 26.47
CA ASN A 54 27.62 -41.68 25.37
C ASN A 54 28.37 -41.72 24.04
N ILE A 55 27.69 -42.14 22.98
CA ILE A 55 28.26 -42.17 21.62
C ILE A 55 28.41 -40.74 21.13
N GLU A 56 29.63 -40.33 20.81
CA GLU A 56 29.90 -39.02 20.22
C GLU A 56 29.81 -39.14 18.69
N LEU A 57 28.58 -39.11 18.17
CA LEU A 57 28.26 -39.38 16.75
C LEU A 57 29.16 -38.61 15.77
N LEU A 58 29.47 -37.36 16.10
CA LEU A 58 30.31 -36.50 15.27
C LEU A 58 31.80 -36.88 15.33
N SER A 59 32.30 -37.34 16.48
CA SER A 59 33.67 -37.82 16.61
C SER A 59 33.89 -39.10 15.80
N CYS A 60 32.87 -39.97 15.69
CA CYS A 60 32.94 -41.11 14.76
C CYS A 60 33.15 -40.66 13.30
N HIS A 61 32.61 -39.48 12.95
CA HIS A 61 32.69 -38.93 11.61
C HIS A 61 34.04 -38.28 11.32
N ILE A 62 34.61 -37.60 12.31
CA ILE A 62 35.82 -36.78 12.15
C ILE A 62 37.10 -37.64 12.20
N GLU A 63 37.18 -38.66 13.05
CA GLU A 63 38.41 -39.46 13.21
C GLU A 63 38.76 -40.32 11.98
N ASP A 64 37.78 -40.75 11.17
CA ASP A 64 38.05 -41.57 9.99
C ASP A 64 38.56 -40.74 8.80
N ILE A 65 38.20 -39.45 8.75
CA ILE A 65 38.70 -38.48 7.75
C ILE A 65 40.20 -38.21 7.95
N ASP A 66 40.69 -38.15 9.19
CA ASP A 66 42.11 -37.89 9.48
C ASP A 66 43.04 -39.05 9.09
N GLN A 67 42.53 -40.30 9.02
CA GLN A 67 43.37 -41.48 8.75
C GLN A 67 43.48 -41.84 7.26
N HIS A 68 42.64 -41.26 6.40
CA HIS A 68 42.61 -41.55 4.98
C HIS A 68 42.94 -40.30 4.18
N ASN A 69 43.74 -40.46 3.11
CA ASN A 69 44.13 -39.34 2.24
C ASN A 69 42.87 -38.58 1.77
N PRO A 70 42.72 -37.28 2.07
CA PRO A 70 41.50 -36.48 1.80
C PRO A 70 41.08 -36.42 0.34
N ASP A 71 41.92 -36.92 -0.58
CA ASP A 71 41.64 -37.01 -2.02
C ASP A 71 40.45 -37.92 -2.37
N THR A 72 39.97 -38.77 -1.46
CA THR A 72 38.77 -39.58 -1.71
C THR A 72 37.51 -38.95 -1.11
N VAL A 73 37.03 -37.88 -1.75
CA VAL A 73 35.71 -37.25 -1.53
C VAL A 73 34.58 -38.30 -1.47
N GLN A 74 34.72 -39.39 -2.23
CA GLN A 74 33.81 -40.54 -2.22
C GLN A 74 33.69 -41.24 -0.86
N THR A 75 34.76 -41.29 -0.05
CA THR A 75 34.78 -41.95 1.25
C THR A 75 33.95 -41.17 2.26
N ALA A 76 34.12 -39.84 2.34
CA ALA A 76 33.31 -38.98 3.20
C ALA A 76 31.82 -39.04 2.84
N GLN A 77 31.49 -39.02 1.54
CA GLN A 77 30.11 -39.10 1.05
C GLN A 77 29.48 -40.49 1.31
N SER A 78 30.25 -41.57 1.20
CA SER A 78 29.82 -42.93 1.55
C SER A 78 29.60 -43.11 3.06
N CYS A 79 30.42 -42.47 3.90
CA CYS A 79 30.29 -42.53 5.36
C CYS A 79 29.10 -41.70 5.86
N LEU A 80 28.90 -40.49 5.28
CA LEU A 80 27.70 -39.68 5.51
C LEU A 80 26.43 -40.42 5.11
N SER A 81 26.43 -41.08 3.94
CA SER A 81 25.28 -41.83 3.42
C SER A 81 24.93 -43.10 4.20
N ALA A 82 25.89 -43.70 4.92
CA ALA A 82 25.68 -44.94 5.67
C ALA A 82 25.25 -44.74 7.14
N CYS A 83 25.60 -43.61 7.78
CA CYS A 83 25.53 -43.50 9.24
C CYS A 83 24.22 -42.91 9.81
N SER A 84 23.29 -42.41 8.99
CA SER A 84 21.93 -42.10 9.46
C SER A 84 20.99 -41.91 8.28
N ALA A 85 19.97 -42.77 8.16
CA ALA A 85 18.92 -42.61 7.15
C ALA A 85 18.18 -41.25 7.26
N GLU A 86 18.26 -40.59 8.42
CA GLU A 86 17.58 -39.32 8.71
C GLU A 86 18.49 -38.10 8.50
N ALA A 87 19.78 -38.18 8.82
CA ALA A 87 20.74 -37.12 8.49
C ALA A 87 21.04 -37.06 6.98
N THR A 88 20.96 -38.21 6.30
CA THR A 88 21.25 -38.32 4.87
C THR A 88 20.24 -37.65 3.97
N SER A 89 18.98 -37.50 4.38
CA SER A 89 18.02 -36.73 3.59
C SER A 89 18.37 -35.23 3.60
N LYS A 90 18.91 -34.70 4.70
CA LYS A 90 19.33 -33.29 4.81
C LYS A 90 20.68 -33.03 4.13
N PHE A 91 21.60 -34.00 4.14
CA PHE A 91 22.92 -33.87 3.52
C PHE A 91 23.01 -34.30 2.04
N ARG A 92 21.99 -34.96 1.48
CA ARG A 92 22.01 -35.39 0.07
C ARG A 92 22.17 -34.23 -0.92
N GLU A 93 21.85 -33.01 -0.52
CA GLU A 93 22.07 -31.79 -1.32
C GLU A 93 23.48 -31.20 -1.18
N PHE A 94 24.33 -31.74 -0.29
CA PHE A 94 25.72 -31.29 -0.19
C PHE A 94 26.56 -31.87 -1.32
N GLU A 95 26.76 -31.08 -2.39
CA GLU A 95 27.80 -31.34 -3.37
C GLU A 95 29.18 -31.04 -2.77
N PHE A 96 29.90 -32.11 -2.42
CA PHE A 96 31.32 -32.04 -2.11
C PHE A 96 32.09 -32.21 -3.42
N SER A 97 32.70 -31.12 -3.89
CA SER A 97 33.59 -31.17 -5.06
C SER A 97 35.04 -31.09 -4.59
N ALA A 98 35.95 -31.69 -5.35
CA ALA A 98 37.39 -31.48 -5.12
C ALA A 98 37.70 -30.02 -5.48
N VAL A 99 38.10 -29.25 -4.49
CA VAL A 99 38.21 -27.79 -4.57
C VAL A 99 39.67 -27.40 -4.36
N ASN A 100 40.19 -26.49 -5.18
CA ASN A 100 41.52 -25.91 -5.01
C ASN A 100 41.64 -25.29 -3.60
N GLU A 101 42.82 -25.34 -2.96
CA GLU A 101 42.96 -24.80 -1.61
C GLU A 101 42.53 -23.32 -1.47
N GLU A 102 42.71 -22.52 -2.52
CA GLU A 102 42.28 -21.12 -2.57
C GLU A 102 40.75 -20.92 -2.61
N GLU A 103 40.02 -21.96 -2.99
CA GLU A 103 38.56 -21.99 -3.06
C GLU A 103 37.94 -22.67 -1.84
N LYS A 104 38.75 -23.17 -0.89
CA LYS A 104 38.24 -23.71 0.37
C LYS A 104 37.50 -22.63 1.14
N CYS A 105 36.29 -22.98 1.55
CA CYS A 105 35.54 -22.18 2.49
C CYS A 105 35.99 -22.45 3.92
N PHE A 106 36.21 -21.37 4.68
CA PHE A 106 36.33 -21.43 6.12
C PHE A 106 35.08 -20.81 6.76
N LEU A 107 34.61 -21.41 7.86
CA LEU A 107 33.58 -20.80 8.70
C LEU A 107 34.07 -19.42 9.17
N CYS A 108 35.33 -19.31 9.58
CA CYS A 108 35.93 -18.06 10.02
C CYS A 108 37.17 -17.74 9.17
N PRO A 109 37.12 -16.76 8.25
CA PRO A 109 38.20 -16.48 7.29
C PRO A 109 39.58 -16.16 7.92
N GLN A 110 39.61 -15.73 9.18
CA GLN A 110 40.82 -15.33 9.91
C GLN A 110 41.18 -16.28 11.07
N ASP A 111 40.60 -17.48 11.13
CA ASP A 111 40.75 -18.43 12.26
C ASP A 111 40.40 -17.83 13.64
N ASN A 112 39.65 -16.73 13.66
CA ASN A 112 39.33 -16.00 14.87
C ASN A 112 37.87 -16.25 15.26
N VAL A 113 37.61 -17.42 15.84
CA VAL A 113 36.32 -17.75 16.45
C VAL A 113 36.19 -16.93 17.74
N GLN A 114 35.41 -15.85 17.72
CA GLN A 114 35.25 -14.97 18.88
C GLN A 114 34.56 -15.67 20.05
N TYR A 115 33.67 -16.63 19.77
CA TYR A 115 32.88 -17.33 20.77
C TYR A 115 32.99 -18.86 20.65
N PRO A 116 34.14 -19.45 20.98
CA PRO A 116 34.41 -20.88 20.74
C PRO A 116 33.48 -21.82 21.52
N ASP A 117 33.01 -21.39 22.70
CA ASP A 117 32.17 -22.20 23.60
C ASP A 117 30.67 -22.12 23.29
N ARG A 118 30.24 -21.28 22.34
CA ARG A 118 28.82 -21.22 21.96
C ARG A 118 28.41 -22.51 21.29
N VAL A 119 27.22 -22.98 21.64
CA VAL A 119 26.67 -24.23 21.12
C VAL A 119 25.74 -23.91 19.98
N VAL A 120 26.00 -24.49 18.82
CA VAL A 120 25.12 -24.49 17.66
C VAL A 120 24.40 -25.82 17.63
N THR A 121 23.08 -25.79 17.50
CA THR A 121 22.30 -27.00 17.27
C THR A 121 22.40 -27.36 15.78
N LEU A 122 23.18 -28.39 15.46
CA LEU A 122 23.34 -28.92 14.11
C LEU A 122 23.03 -30.42 14.15
N LEU A 123 22.09 -30.88 13.31
CA LEU A 123 21.73 -32.30 13.17
C LEU A 123 21.27 -32.96 14.48
N ASP A 124 20.39 -32.27 15.22
CA ASP A 124 19.84 -32.72 16.50
C ASP A 124 20.89 -32.87 17.62
N GLY A 125 22.13 -32.46 17.35
CA GLY A 125 23.25 -32.43 18.28
C GLY A 125 23.69 -31.01 18.63
N ASN A 126 24.26 -30.88 19.82
CA ASN A 126 24.88 -29.65 20.31
C ASN A 126 26.37 -29.67 19.96
N ILE A 127 26.82 -28.83 19.03
CA ILE A 127 28.24 -28.70 18.67
C ILE A 127 28.76 -27.32 19.06
N THR A 128 29.96 -27.25 19.65
CA THR A 128 30.58 -25.95 19.96
C THR A 128 31.12 -25.29 18.70
N CYS A 129 31.13 -23.97 18.66
CA CYS A 129 31.67 -23.18 17.55
C CYS A 129 33.12 -23.56 17.19
N SER A 130 33.96 -23.90 18.17
CA SER A 130 35.32 -24.39 17.91
C SER A 130 35.31 -25.72 17.14
N LYS A 131 34.50 -26.69 17.58
CA LYS A 131 34.38 -27.99 16.89
C LYS A 131 33.76 -27.84 15.51
N LEU A 132 32.83 -26.90 15.36
CA LEU A 132 32.20 -26.58 14.08
C LEU A 132 33.20 -25.98 13.09
N ASP A 133 34.02 -25.02 13.53
CA ASP A 133 35.08 -24.43 12.71
C ASP A 133 36.10 -25.50 12.28
N ASP A 134 36.55 -26.34 13.22
CA ASP A 134 37.46 -27.46 12.94
C ASP A 134 36.87 -28.47 11.95
N PHE A 135 35.57 -28.76 12.05
CA PHE A 135 34.86 -29.62 11.11
C PHE A 135 34.86 -29.04 9.69
N PHE A 136 34.54 -27.75 9.54
CA PHE A 136 34.49 -27.12 8.22
C PHE A 136 35.86 -26.85 7.60
N LYS A 137 36.90 -26.62 8.42
CA LYS A 137 38.28 -26.58 7.94
C LYS A 137 38.72 -27.85 7.23
N ARG A 138 38.16 -28.99 7.64
CA ARG A 138 38.48 -30.31 7.07
C ARG A 138 37.64 -30.64 5.84
N LEU A 139 36.48 -30.00 5.67
CA LEU A 139 35.60 -30.26 4.55
C LEU A 139 35.90 -29.32 3.36
N PRO A 140 36.25 -29.86 2.18
CA PRO A 140 36.39 -29.04 0.97
C PRO A 140 35.00 -28.62 0.48
N VAL A 141 34.51 -27.47 0.96
CA VAL A 141 33.27 -26.85 0.45
C VAL A 141 33.65 -25.76 -0.54
N SER A 142 33.17 -25.88 -1.77
CA SER A 142 33.37 -24.86 -2.82
C SER A 142 32.66 -23.56 -2.44
N LYS A 143 33.33 -22.41 -2.68
CA LYS A 143 32.74 -21.07 -2.55
C LYS A 143 31.45 -20.87 -3.35
N ASP A 144 31.30 -21.59 -4.47
CA ASP A 144 30.14 -21.47 -5.36
C ASP A 144 28.98 -22.40 -4.96
N SER A 145 29.14 -23.23 -3.93
CA SER A 145 28.09 -24.14 -3.47
C SER A 145 27.06 -23.42 -2.59
N SER A 146 25.79 -23.81 -2.65
CA SER A 146 24.74 -23.32 -1.73
C SER A 146 25.08 -23.57 -0.24
N ASN A 147 25.89 -24.60 0.01
CA ASN A 147 26.38 -24.95 1.35
C ASN A 147 27.29 -23.86 1.92
N PHE A 148 28.03 -23.14 1.07
CA PHE A 148 28.83 -21.99 1.47
C PHE A 148 27.95 -20.88 2.03
N GLU A 149 26.85 -20.56 1.36
CA GLU A 149 25.92 -19.51 1.81
C GLU A 149 25.27 -19.90 3.14
N LEU A 150 24.85 -21.16 3.28
CA LEU A 150 24.31 -21.69 4.53
C LEU A 150 25.35 -21.61 5.66
N LEU A 151 26.61 -21.97 5.38
CA LEU A 151 27.70 -21.89 6.34
C LEU A 151 27.91 -20.44 6.80
N GLN A 152 28.05 -19.52 5.84
CA GLN A 152 28.24 -18.11 6.13
C GLN A 152 27.08 -17.50 6.93
N SER A 153 25.87 -18.03 6.75
CA SER A 153 24.71 -17.62 7.53
C SER A 153 24.83 -17.97 9.01
N MET A 154 25.67 -18.93 9.39
CA MET A 154 25.91 -19.33 10.79
C MET A 154 27.12 -18.65 11.43
N ASN A 155 28.01 -18.02 10.64
CA ASN A 155 29.24 -17.36 11.14
C ASN A 155 28.99 -16.37 12.29
N TYR A 156 27.84 -15.68 12.26
CA TYR A 156 27.50 -14.69 13.29
C TYR A 156 27.32 -15.32 14.67
N ILE A 157 26.92 -16.60 14.74
CA ILE A 157 26.74 -17.32 16.01
C ILE A 157 28.08 -17.44 16.71
N CYS A 158 29.12 -17.79 15.95
CA CYS A 158 30.50 -17.95 16.42
C CYS A 158 31.28 -16.64 16.51
N GLY A 159 30.67 -15.52 16.10
CA GLY A 159 31.25 -14.18 16.15
C GLY A 159 32.33 -13.93 15.11
N CYS A 160 32.28 -14.67 13.99
CA CYS A 160 33.22 -14.52 12.90
C CYS A 160 32.80 -13.40 11.94
N GLU A 161 33.78 -12.76 11.30
CA GLU A 161 33.54 -11.77 10.26
C GLU A 161 32.89 -12.45 9.03
N GLY A 162 31.79 -11.88 8.52
CA GLY A 162 31.04 -12.46 7.40
C GLY A 162 29.82 -11.64 7.02
N VAL A 163 28.94 -12.22 6.20
CA VAL A 163 27.66 -11.60 5.78
C VAL A 163 26.77 -11.24 6.98
N GLY A 164 26.95 -11.92 8.11
CA GLY A 164 26.24 -11.70 9.34
C GLY A 164 24.81 -12.25 9.30
N TYR A 165 24.10 -12.05 10.39
CA TYR A 165 22.71 -12.48 10.56
C TYR A 165 21.81 -11.81 9.51
N ALA A 166 21.23 -12.58 8.58
CA ALA A 166 20.38 -12.07 7.49
C ALA A 166 21.00 -10.93 6.66
N GLY A 167 22.32 -11.03 6.36
CA GLY A 167 23.08 -9.99 5.66
C GLY A 167 23.41 -8.76 6.50
N ALA A 168 23.10 -8.77 7.80
CA ALA A 168 23.45 -7.73 8.75
C ALA A 168 24.84 -7.98 9.36
N SER A 169 25.87 -7.60 8.61
CA SER A 169 27.27 -7.73 9.04
C SER A 169 27.66 -6.78 10.18
N THR A 170 26.93 -5.69 10.41
CA THR A 170 27.24 -4.71 11.47
C THR A 170 26.19 -4.72 12.57
N ARG A 171 26.59 -4.39 13.80
CA ARG A 171 25.68 -4.27 14.96
C ARG A 171 24.54 -3.27 14.72
N ALA A 172 24.81 -2.19 13.99
CA ALA A 172 23.79 -1.21 13.60
C ALA A 172 22.72 -1.83 12.68
N LYS A 173 23.14 -2.62 11.68
CA LYS A 173 22.23 -3.36 10.80
C LYS A 173 21.41 -4.41 11.56
N GLN A 174 22.04 -5.15 12.48
CA GLN A 174 21.35 -6.13 13.31
C GLN A 174 20.30 -5.47 14.21
N ASN A 175 20.66 -4.36 14.85
CA ASN A 175 19.71 -3.57 15.63
C ASN A 175 18.56 -3.05 14.76
N ALA A 176 18.83 -2.64 13.52
CA ALA A 176 17.78 -2.18 12.61
C ALA A 176 16.79 -3.30 12.26
N LEU A 177 17.25 -4.53 12.00
CA LEU A 177 16.37 -5.68 11.75
C LEU A 177 15.44 -5.99 12.93
N VAL A 178 15.91 -5.77 14.16
CA VAL A 178 15.11 -6.01 15.37
C VAL A 178 14.15 -4.88 15.66
N TRP A 179 14.62 -3.63 15.55
CA TRP A 179 13.87 -2.45 16.01
C TRP A 179 12.94 -1.85 14.96
N MET A 180 13.26 -1.93 13.66
CA MET A 180 12.40 -1.35 12.63
C MET A 180 11.04 -2.06 12.56
N PRO A 181 10.95 -3.39 12.37
CA PRO A 181 9.66 -4.08 12.40
C PRO A 181 8.90 -3.85 13.71
N ARG A 182 9.60 -3.82 14.85
CA ARG A 182 9.02 -3.56 16.17
C ARG A 182 8.38 -2.18 16.25
N VAL A 183 9.11 -1.12 15.89
CA VAL A 183 8.61 0.26 15.93
C VAL A 183 7.44 0.42 14.98
N PHE A 184 7.50 -0.16 13.78
CA PHE A 184 6.42 -0.08 12.79
C PHE A 184 5.18 -0.89 13.19
N ALA A 185 5.34 -2.06 13.81
CA ALA A 185 4.26 -2.83 14.40
C ALA A 185 3.57 -2.08 15.55
N ILE A 186 4.37 -1.54 16.49
CA ILE A 186 3.86 -0.71 17.59
C ILE A 186 3.13 0.51 17.02
N ARG A 187 3.70 1.17 16.01
CA ARG A 187 3.06 2.28 15.29
C ARG A 187 1.73 1.87 14.67
N SER A 188 1.65 0.70 14.03
CA SER A 188 0.42 0.17 13.43
C SER A 188 -0.69 -0.04 14.47
N ILE A 189 -0.33 -0.45 15.69
CA ILE A 189 -1.28 -0.59 16.82
C ILE A 189 -1.64 0.78 17.40
N LEU A 190 -0.63 1.55 17.80
CA LEU A 190 -0.74 2.64 18.75
C LEU A 190 -0.84 4.03 18.13
N PHE A 191 -0.57 4.24 16.83
CA PHE A 191 -0.24 5.57 16.26
C PHE A 191 -1.07 6.72 16.88
N ASN A 192 -0.47 7.31 17.92
CA ASN A 192 -0.79 8.56 18.55
C ASN A 192 0.54 9.30 18.42
N PHE A 193 0.86 9.78 17.22
CA PHE A 193 2.00 10.67 17.06
C PHE A 193 1.49 12.09 17.28
N PRO A 194 1.83 12.74 18.39
CA PRO A 194 1.44 14.11 18.64
C PRO A 194 2.40 15.02 17.87
N SER A 195 2.24 15.12 16.55
CA SER A 195 2.76 16.28 15.81
C SER A 195 1.62 17.27 15.59
N SER A 196 1.90 18.51 15.94
CA SER A 196 0.96 19.50 16.49
C SER A 196 -0.07 20.07 15.51
N ALA A 197 -0.21 19.52 14.29
CA ALA A 197 -1.10 20.08 13.27
C ALA A 197 -1.99 19.06 12.54
N SER A 198 -1.77 17.74 12.67
CA SER A 198 -2.63 16.73 12.02
C SER A 198 -3.14 15.71 13.03
N ARG A 199 -4.30 16.00 13.61
CA ARG A 199 -4.87 15.29 14.78
C ARG A 199 -5.42 13.88 14.50
N ASN A 200 -5.27 13.31 13.30
CA ASN A 200 -6.06 12.13 12.91
C ASN A 200 -5.32 11.15 11.99
N SER A 201 -4.21 10.55 12.43
CA SER A 201 -3.82 9.25 11.88
C SER A 201 -3.70 8.26 13.01
N GLN A 202 -4.71 7.41 13.17
CA GLN A 202 -4.76 6.39 14.21
C GLN A 202 -4.58 5.00 13.57
N GLY A 203 -4.19 3.98 14.34
CA GLY A 203 -4.02 2.60 13.84
C GLY A 203 -5.35 1.83 13.71
N SER A 204 -5.28 0.49 13.60
CA SER A 204 -6.47 -0.38 13.55
C SER A 204 -7.42 -0.24 14.75
N LEU A 205 -6.91 0.13 15.93
CA LEU A 205 -7.72 0.40 17.12
C LEU A 205 -8.73 1.55 16.91
N PHE A 206 -8.43 2.51 16.05
CA PHE A 206 -9.36 3.60 15.75
C PHE A 206 -10.52 3.16 14.89
N ILE A 207 -10.30 2.31 13.90
CA ILE A 207 -11.39 1.75 13.10
C ILE A 207 -12.37 1.05 14.04
N ILE A 208 -11.85 0.22 14.95
CA ILE A 208 -12.63 -0.47 15.98
C ILE A 208 -13.38 0.55 16.85
N TYR A 209 -12.68 1.51 17.45
CA TYR A 209 -13.29 2.52 18.32
C TYR A 209 -14.35 3.38 17.61
N ASP A 210 -14.07 3.88 16.41
CA ASP A 210 -14.95 4.78 15.65
C ASP A 210 -16.23 4.06 15.21
N ILE A 211 -16.13 2.82 14.74
CA ILE A 211 -17.30 2.00 14.37
C ILE A 211 -18.07 1.59 15.62
N LEU A 212 -17.38 1.16 16.69
CA LEU A 212 -18.02 0.81 17.95
C LEU A 212 -18.57 2.02 18.70
N ARG A 213 -18.20 3.26 18.37
CA ARG A 213 -18.81 4.44 19.00
C ARG A 213 -20.20 4.71 18.42
N VAL A 214 -20.36 4.66 17.10
CA VAL A 214 -21.60 5.07 16.42
C VAL A 214 -22.52 3.87 16.16
N ARG A 215 -23.68 3.81 16.84
CA ARG A 215 -24.62 2.66 16.74
C ARG A 215 -25.11 2.38 15.32
N SER A 216 -25.35 3.42 14.51
CA SER A 216 -25.80 3.24 13.11
C SER A 216 -24.74 2.54 12.25
N ARG A 217 -23.46 2.89 12.43
CA ARG A 217 -22.35 2.26 11.69
C ARG A 217 -22.17 0.78 12.04
N ARG A 218 -22.43 0.39 13.30
CA ARG A 218 -22.35 -1.01 13.73
C ARG A 218 -23.36 -1.92 13.03
N ALA A 219 -24.42 -1.38 12.42
CA ALA A 219 -25.43 -2.17 11.73
C ALA A 219 -25.00 -2.58 10.30
N GLU A 220 -24.12 -1.80 9.67
CA GLU A 220 -23.63 -2.04 8.30
C GLU A 220 -22.62 -3.20 8.27
N LEU A 221 -22.84 -4.18 7.39
CA LEU A 221 -22.00 -5.36 7.17
C LEU A 221 -20.58 -4.96 6.79
N TYR A 222 -20.43 -3.99 5.90
CA TYR A 222 -19.12 -3.44 5.52
C TYR A 222 -18.31 -3.00 6.75
N GLN A 223 -18.91 -2.21 7.64
CA GLN A 223 -18.25 -1.71 8.84
C GLN A 223 -17.88 -2.84 9.80
N GLN A 224 -18.72 -3.86 9.91
CA GLN A 224 -18.42 -5.02 10.75
C GLN A 224 -17.27 -5.85 10.19
N ILE A 225 -17.19 -6.05 8.87
CA ILE A 225 -16.03 -6.70 8.22
C ILE A 225 -14.76 -5.90 8.53
N MET A 226 -14.82 -4.57 8.46
CA MET A 226 -13.70 -3.69 8.82
C MET A 226 -13.26 -3.85 10.29
N VAL A 227 -14.21 -3.97 11.23
CA VAL A 227 -13.88 -4.24 12.65
C VAL A 227 -13.22 -5.61 12.80
N CYS A 228 -13.74 -6.65 12.14
CA CYS A 228 -13.18 -8.00 12.16
C CYS A 228 -11.73 -7.99 11.65
N MET A 229 -11.50 -7.40 10.47
CA MET A 229 -10.17 -7.26 9.88
C MET A 229 -9.21 -6.51 10.81
N SER A 230 -9.64 -5.37 11.34
CA SER A 230 -8.84 -4.55 12.25
C SER A 230 -8.50 -5.28 13.55
N PHE A 231 -9.39 -6.12 14.05
CA PHE A 231 -9.15 -6.92 15.25
C PHE A 231 -8.02 -7.93 15.03
N PHE A 232 -8.05 -8.67 13.92
CA PHE A 232 -6.98 -9.62 13.58
C PHE A 232 -5.66 -8.92 13.21
N ASP A 233 -5.71 -7.74 12.58
CA ASP A 233 -4.52 -6.91 12.37
C ASP A 233 -3.86 -6.51 13.69
N VAL A 234 -4.65 -6.15 14.72
CA VAL A 234 -4.13 -5.82 16.05
C VAL A 234 -3.45 -7.04 16.68
N LEU A 235 -4.07 -8.23 16.61
CA LEU A 235 -3.48 -9.47 17.13
C LEU A 235 -2.14 -9.79 16.45
N GLY A 236 -2.11 -9.74 15.11
CA GLY A 236 -0.89 -9.97 14.34
C GLY A 236 0.18 -8.92 14.64
N ALA A 237 -0.18 -7.63 14.67
CA ALA A 237 0.75 -6.55 14.96
C ALA A 237 1.32 -6.63 16.37
N VAL A 238 0.55 -7.07 17.38
CA VAL A 238 1.06 -7.32 18.74
C VAL A 238 2.13 -8.41 18.71
N ALA A 239 1.91 -9.51 17.98
CA ALA A 239 2.91 -10.56 17.84
C ALA A 239 4.17 -10.08 17.08
N TYR A 240 3.99 -9.30 16.02
CA TYR A 240 5.10 -8.67 15.30
C TYR A 240 5.86 -7.64 16.15
N ALA A 241 5.21 -6.94 17.07
CA ALA A 241 5.86 -5.97 17.94
C ALA A 241 6.93 -6.62 18.85
N PHE A 242 6.77 -7.91 19.18
CA PHE A 242 7.80 -8.61 19.93
C PHE A 242 9.05 -8.95 19.09
N THR A 243 8.96 -8.99 17.76
CA THR A 243 10.07 -9.32 16.83
C THR A 243 10.91 -10.50 17.32
N SER A 244 12.20 -10.28 17.64
CA SER A 244 13.11 -11.32 18.12
C SER A 244 12.96 -11.68 19.60
N ALA A 245 12.15 -10.94 20.37
CA ALA A 245 12.02 -11.17 21.81
C ALA A 245 11.55 -12.59 22.19
N PRO A 246 10.56 -13.20 21.50
CA PRO A 246 10.05 -14.52 21.88
C PRO A 246 10.92 -15.68 21.37
N ILE A 247 11.97 -15.39 20.61
CA ILE A 247 12.86 -16.40 20.06
C ILE A 247 13.80 -16.90 21.18
N PRO A 248 14.16 -18.20 21.17
CA PRO A 248 15.07 -18.77 22.17
C PRO A 248 16.45 -18.09 22.23
N THR A 249 17.05 -18.04 23.42
CA THR A 249 18.31 -17.31 23.67
C THR A 249 19.54 -18.01 23.08
N GLU A 250 19.45 -19.30 22.79
CA GLU A 250 20.47 -20.13 22.16
C GLU A 250 20.79 -19.73 20.71
N TYR A 251 20.02 -18.84 20.07
CA TYR A 251 20.34 -18.35 18.73
C TYR A 251 21.29 -17.14 18.70
N TYR A 252 21.63 -16.57 19.87
CA TYR A 252 22.68 -15.56 20.08
C TYR A 252 22.64 -14.24 19.27
N TYR A 253 21.52 -13.84 18.66
CA TYR A 253 21.37 -12.51 18.05
C TYR A 253 20.71 -11.48 18.98
N PRO A 254 20.79 -10.16 18.66
CA PRO A 254 20.27 -9.13 19.55
C PRO A 254 18.76 -9.23 19.82
N GLY A 255 18.37 -9.02 21.08
CA GLY A 255 16.97 -8.90 21.50
C GLY A 255 16.27 -10.21 21.84
N LEU A 256 16.97 -11.34 21.85
CA LEU A 256 16.46 -12.66 22.25
C LEU A 256 16.25 -12.74 23.77
N HIS A 257 15.04 -13.11 24.19
CA HIS A 257 14.71 -13.31 25.62
C HIS A 257 13.73 -14.48 25.85
N GLY A 258 13.41 -15.25 24.80
CA GLY A 258 12.35 -16.25 24.82
C GLY A 258 12.85 -17.70 24.93
N ASN A 259 11.96 -18.62 24.58
CA ASN A 259 12.16 -20.05 24.45
C ASN A 259 11.22 -20.61 23.36
N ASP A 260 11.27 -21.93 23.10
CA ASP A 260 10.47 -22.54 22.03
C ASP A 260 8.97 -22.33 22.20
N ALA A 261 8.47 -22.30 23.43
CA ALA A 261 7.05 -22.08 23.71
C ALA A 261 6.63 -20.64 23.39
N THR A 262 7.42 -19.63 23.78
CA THR A 262 7.14 -18.24 23.44
C THR A 262 7.26 -18.01 21.94
N CYS A 263 8.19 -18.71 21.28
CA CYS A 263 8.37 -18.65 19.84
C CYS A 263 7.18 -19.25 19.09
N THR A 264 6.74 -20.44 19.50
CA THR A 264 5.54 -21.11 18.98
C THR A 264 4.30 -20.22 19.15
N ALA A 265 4.14 -19.61 20.33
CA ALA A 265 3.04 -18.69 20.59
C ALA A 265 3.07 -17.45 19.68
N GLN A 266 4.24 -16.84 19.47
CA GLN A 266 4.39 -15.72 18.55
C GLN A 266 4.01 -16.11 17.12
N GLY A 267 4.55 -17.24 16.62
CA GLY A 267 4.24 -17.75 15.28
C GLY A 267 2.74 -18.02 15.10
N PHE A 268 2.10 -18.61 16.11
CA PHE A 268 0.65 -18.82 16.13
C PHE A 268 -0.14 -17.51 16.00
N PHE A 269 0.17 -16.48 16.81
CA PHE A 269 -0.55 -15.20 16.74
C PHE A 269 -0.28 -14.42 15.45
N ILE A 270 0.93 -14.53 14.89
CA ILE A 270 1.22 -14.01 13.54
C ILE A 270 0.32 -14.70 12.51
N GLN A 271 0.20 -16.04 12.58
CA GLN A 271 -0.66 -16.79 11.66
C GLN A 271 -2.15 -16.44 11.87
N VAL A 272 -2.61 -16.24 13.11
CA VAL A 272 -3.96 -15.73 13.39
C VAL A 272 -4.18 -14.35 12.77
N GLY A 273 -3.16 -13.50 12.72
CA GLY A 273 -3.21 -12.22 12.00
C GLY A 273 -3.54 -12.36 10.50
N THR A 274 -3.20 -13.48 9.87
CA THR A 274 -3.53 -13.75 8.45
C THR A 274 -5.03 -13.87 8.18
N VAL A 275 -5.86 -14.07 9.22
CA VAL A 275 -7.33 -14.01 9.12
C VAL A 275 -7.79 -12.66 8.54
N ALA A 276 -7.06 -11.57 8.81
CA ALA A 276 -7.34 -10.26 8.21
C ALA A 276 -7.25 -10.29 6.66
N GLY A 277 -6.33 -11.08 6.09
CA GLY A 277 -6.25 -11.32 4.65
C GLY A 277 -7.49 -12.02 4.08
N TYR A 278 -8.05 -12.98 4.80
CA TYR A 278 -9.32 -13.60 4.40
C TYR A 278 -10.53 -12.69 4.60
N CYS A 279 -10.47 -11.76 5.57
CA CYS A 279 -11.45 -10.68 5.67
C CYS A 279 -11.39 -9.75 4.44
N ASN A 280 -10.22 -9.54 3.81
CA ASN A 280 -10.12 -8.83 2.54
C ASN A 280 -10.80 -9.60 1.39
N VAL A 281 -10.71 -10.93 1.36
CA VAL A 281 -11.47 -11.75 0.40
C VAL A 281 -12.98 -11.57 0.62
N SER A 282 -13.41 -11.58 1.88
CA SER A 282 -14.82 -11.34 2.26
C SER A 282 -15.28 -9.94 1.85
N LEU A 283 -14.41 -8.94 1.97
CA LEU A 283 -14.65 -7.57 1.51
C LEU A 283 -14.76 -7.48 -0.02
N ALA A 284 -13.90 -8.19 -0.76
CA ALA A 284 -13.98 -8.26 -2.21
C ALA A 284 -15.30 -8.91 -2.68
N PHE A 285 -15.74 -9.99 -2.02
CA PHE A 285 -17.04 -10.59 -2.26
C PHE A 285 -18.21 -9.65 -1.94
N TYR A 286 -18.10 -8.87 -0.86
CA TYR A 286 -19.10 -7.83 -0.54
C TYR A 286 -19.22 -6.81 -1.69
N TYR A 287 -18.10 -6.34 -2.24
CA TYR A 287 -18.12 -5.44 -3.40
C TYR A 287 -18.69 -6.09 -4.65
N TYR A 288 -18.37 -7.35 -4.90
CA TYR A 288 -18.96 -8.10 -6.02
C TYR A 288 -20.49 -8.17 -5.91
N LEU A 289 -21.04 -8.53 -4.75
CA LEU A 289 -22.49 -8.64 -4.58
C LEU A 289 -23.18 -7.26 -4.65
N THR A 290 -22.59 -6.22 -4.09
CA THR A 290 -23.19 -4.88 -4.10
C THR A 290 -23.09 -4.21 -5.48
N ILE A 291 -21.93 -4.26 -6.14
CA ILE A 291 -21.69 -3.56 -7.42
C ILE A 291 -22.18 -4.37 -8.62
N THR A 292 -21.82 -5.65 -8.68
CA THR A 292 -22.15 -6.48 -9.84
C THR A 292 -23.61 -6.89 -9.80
N LYS A 293 -24.06 -7.40 -8.64
CA LYS A 293 -25.42 -7.95 -8.47
C LYS A 293 -26.45 -6.92 -7.98
N GLY A 294 -26.03 -5.70 -7.63
CA GLY A 294 -26.95 -4.67 -7.14
C GLY A 294 -27.65 -5.07 -5.84
N MET A 295 -27.05 -5.96 -5.05
CA MET A 295 -27.66 -6.41 -3.79
C MET A 295 -27.62 -5.28 -2.77
N ASN A 296 -28.79 -4.94 -2.25
CA ASN A 296 -28.93 -3.98 -1.16
C ASN A 296 -28.50 -4.63 0.17
N GLU A 297 -28.14 -3.80 1.14
CA GLU A 297 -27.71 -4.23 2.49
C GLU A 297 -28.73 -5.14 3.19
N SER A 298 -30.04 -4.88 2.97
CA SER A 298 -31.13 -5.71 3.48
C SER A 298 -31.11 -7.14 2.92
N SER A 299 -30.72 -7.29 1.65
CA SER A 299 -30.62 -8.59 0.97
C SER A 299 -29.36 -9.36 1.39
N LEU A 300 -28.33 -8.67 1.89
CA LEU A 300 -27.11 -9.28 2.42
C LEU A 300 -27.22 -9.74 3.88
N ARG A 301 -28.23 -9.26 4.60
CA ARG A 301 -28.48 -9.59 6.01
C ARG A 301 -28.49 -11.10 6.33
N PRO A 302 -29.12 -12.01 5.56
CA PRO A 302 -29.06 -13.45 5.84
C PRO A 302 -27.67 -14.07 5.63
N TYR A 303 -26.83 -13.48 4.77
CA TYR A 303 -25.48 -13.96 4.49
C TYR A 303 -24.43 -13.39 5.45
N ARG A 304 -24.80 -12.41 6.30
CA ARG A 304 -23.92 -11.70 7.22
C ARG A 304 -23.01 -12.63 8.00
N LEU A 305 -23.54 -13.73 8.57
CA LEU A 305 -22.76 -14.65 9.38
C LEU A 305 -21.63 -15.33 8.59
N TRP A 306 -21.87 -15.66 7.32
CA TRP A 306 -20.90 -16.34 6.46
C TRP A 306 -19.70 -15.46 6.11
N PHE A 307 -19.89 -14.14 6.01
CA PHE A 307 -18.80 -13.17 5.83
C PHE A 307 -17.79 -13.15 6.99
N PHE A 308 -18.15 -13.69 8.16
CA PHE A 308 -17.25 -13.78 9.33
C PHE A 308 -16.79 -15.21 9.60
N ILE A 309 -17.71 -16.18 9.53
CA ILE A 309 -17.37 -17.57 9.83
C ILE A 309 -16.33 -18.10 8.84
N CYS A 310 -16.51 -17.88 7.54
CA CYS A 310 -15.58 -18.41 6.52
C CYS A 310 -14.13 -17.94 6.74
N PRO A 311 -13.82 -16.63 6.81
CA PRO A 311 -12.44 -16.19 6.99
C PRO A 311 -11.84 -16.63 8.33
N ILE A 312 -12.62 -16.61 9.41
CA ILE A 312 -12.16 -17.01 10.75
C ILE A 312 -11.86 -18.52 10.78
N VAL A 313 -12.78 -19.37 10.33
CA VAL A 313 -12.58 -20.81 10.35
C VAL A 313 -11.40 -21.22 9.49
N ILE A 314 -11.27 -20.66 8.28
CA ILE A 314 -10.14 -20.98 7.39
C ILE A 314 -8.81 -20.53 8.01
N GLY A 315 -8.71 -19.27 8.45
CA GLY A 315 -7.46 -18.75 9.02
C GLY A 315 -7.09 -19.44 10.35
N MET A 316 -8.06 -19.73 11.22
CA MET A 316 -7.80 -20.48 12.46
C MET A 316 -7.40 -21.93 12.18
N ALA A 317 -8.01 -22.60 11.19
CA ALA A 317 -7.62 -23.95 10.80
C ALA A 317 -6.14 -24.01 10.36
N PHE A 318 -5.69 -23.05 9.56
CA PHE A 318 -4.28 -22.93 9.18
C PHE A 318 -3.37 -22.59 10.38
N ALA A 319 -3.83 -21.71 11.29
CA ALA A 319 -3.08 -21.37 12.49
C ALA A 319 -2.85 -22.57 13.41
N PHE A 320 -3.88 -23.41 13.60
CA PHE A 320 -3.77 -24.64 14.39
C PHE A 320 -2.94 -25.73 13.69
N ALA A 321 -3.13 -25.90 12.38
CA ALA A 321 -2.36 -26.87 11.60
C ALA A 321 -0.85 -26.55 11.58
N GLY A 322 -0.48 -25.27 11.73
CA GLY A 322 0.91 -24.82 11.80
C GLY A 322 1.61 -25.06 13.15
N LEU A 323 0.88 -25.43 14.22
CA LEU A 323 1.45 -25.55 15.58
C LEU A 323 2.76 -26.37 15.68
N PRO A 324 2.88 -27.58 15.08
CA PRO A 324 4.11 -28.37 15.18
C PRO A 324 5.26 -27.83 14.33
N TYR A 325 5.02 -26.79 13.52
CA TYR A 325 5.98 -26.25 12.57
C TYR A 325 6.35 -24.78 12.86
N TYR A 326 5.82 -24.17 13.92
CA TYR A 326 6.27 -22.83 14.29
C TYR A 326 7.64 -22.92 14.95
N GLY A 327 8.59 -22.19 14.37
CA GLY A 327 9.95 -22.14 14.86
C GLY A 327 10.55 -20.77 14.62
N ASN A 328 11.84 -20.69 14.95
CA ASN A 328 12.59 -19.47 14.75
C ASN A 328 12.75 -19.17 13.25
N LEU A 329 12.28 -18.00 12.84
CA LEU A 329 12.75 -17.33 11.64
C LEU A 329 13.53 -16.09 12.08
N PHE A 330 14.58 -15.73 11.35
CA PHE A 330 15.51 -14.67 11.74
C PHE A 330 14.82 -13.49 12.45
N LEU A 331 13.84 -12.84 11.81
CA LEU A 331 13.18 -11.64 12.36
C LEU A 331 12.15 -11.90 13.48
N TRP A 332 11.46 -13.03 13.44
CA TRP A 332 10.34 -13.39 14.31
C TRP A 332 10.04 -14.88 14.15
N CYS A 333 9.30 -15.47 15.07
CA CYS A 333 8.87 -16.85 14.91
C CYS A 333 7.80 -17.00 13.82
N SER A 334 7.95 -17.98 12.94
CA SER A 334 7.02 -18.27 11.85
C SER A 334 7.02 -19.76 11.53
N ASN A 335 6.22 -20.18 10.55
CA ASN A 335 6.19 -21.58 10.14
C ASN A 335 7.45 -21.91 9.34
N THR A 336 8.21 -22.91 9.78
CA THR A 336 9.49 -23.31 9.20
C THR A 336 9.38 -24.45 8.18
N ALA A 337 8.19 -25.02 7.98
CA ALA A 337 8.01 -26.06 6.98
C ALA A 337 8.20 -25.47 5.57
N SER A 338 8.94 -26.15 4.69
CA SER A 338 9.26 -25.59 3.36
C SER A 338 8.06 -25.36 2.45
N TYR A 339 6.95 -26.08 2.66
CA TYR A 339 5.77 -26.06 1.79
C TYR A 339 4.56 -25.29 2.36
N TRP A 340 4.56 -24.97 3.66
CA TRP A 340 3.36 -24.52 4.36
C TRP A 340 3.19 -23.02 4.63
N PRO A 341 4.24 -22.20 4.94
CA PRO A 341 4.06 -20.85 5.48
C PRO A 341 3.25 -19.94 4.57
N ASP A 342 3.28 -20.23 3.27
CA ASP A 342 2.83 -19.32 2.22
C ASP A 342 1.47 -19.65 1.63
N ILE A 343 1.03 -20.90 1.75
CA ILE A 343 -0.22 -21.36 1.12
C ILE A 343 -1.42 -20.49 1.54
N PRO A 344 -1.64 -20.20 2.84
CA PRO A 344 -2.84 -19.46 3.24
C PRO A 344 -2.87 -18.03 2.68
N ILE A 345 -1.73 -17.35 2.67
CA ILE A 345 -1.62 -15.97 2.22
C ILE A 345 -1.69 -15.91 0.69
N ALA A 346 -0.98 -16.81 -0.01
CA ALA A 346 -1.03 -16.91 -1.47
C ALA A 346 -2.46 -17.21 -1.95
N VAL A 347 -3.18 -18.11 -1.28
CA VAL A 347 -4.60 -18.42 -1.56
C VAL A 347 -5.48 -17.20 -1.32
N ALA A 348 -5.27 -16.44 -0.24
CA ALA A 348 -6.02 -15.21 0.02
C ALA A 348 -5.76 -14.13 -1.06
N ILE A 349 -4.49 -13.92 -1.45
CA ILE A 349 -4.09 -13.02 -2.54
C ILE A 349 -4.75 -13.43 -3.85
N LEU A 350 -4.65 -14.70 -4.24
CA LEU A 350 -5.24 -15.19 -5.47
C LEU A 350 -6.76 -15.01 -5.49
N ASN A 351 -7.45 -15.39 -4.41
CA ASN A 351 -8.91 -15.24 -4.32
C ASN A 351 -9.34 -13.77 -4.38
N ALA A 352 -8.68 -12.88 -3.63
CA ALA A 352 -8.99 -11.44 -3.66
C ALA A 352 -8.74 -10.85 -5.06
N THR A 353 -7.64 -11.26 -5.72
CA THR A 353 -7.30 -10.85 -7.09
C THR A 353 -8.36 -11.29 -8.08
N VAL A 354 -8.76 -12.57 -8.04
CA VAL A 354 -9.75 -13.14 -8.96
C VAL A 354 -11.10 -12.46 -8.78
N VAL A 355 -11.59 -12.32 -7.55
CA VAL A 355 -12.89 -11.67 -7.28
C VAL A 355 -12.86 -10.22 -7.74
N MET A 356 -11.80 -9.46 -7.42
CA MET A 356 -11.71 -8.07 -7.86
C MET A 356 -11.53 -7.94 -9.37
N GLY A 357 -10.80 -8.86 -10.00
CA GLY A 357 -10.68 -8.95 -11.46
C GLY A 357 -12.04 -9.13 -12.13
N ILE A 358 -12.90 -10.00 -11.58
CA ILE A 358 -14.28 -10.20 -12.03
C ILE A 358 -15.08 -8.89 -11.88
N VAL A 359 -14.98 -8.20 -10.74
CA VAL A 359 -15.66 -6.92 -10.52
C VAL A 359 -15.23 -5.87 -11.54
N CYS A 360 -13.92 -5.70 -11.75
CA CYS A 360 -13.38 -4.76 -12.73
C CYS A 360 -13.85 -5.10 -14.15
N PHE A 361 -13.86 -6.38 -14.52
CA PHE A 361 -14.30 -6.85 -15.82
C PHE A 361 -15.81 -6.63 -16.05
N ASP A 362 -16.65 -6.91 -15.06
CA ASP A 362 -18.09 -6.69 -15.15
C ASP A 362 -18.45 -5.21 -15.24
N VAL A 363 -17.77 -4.35 -14.47
CA VAL A 363 -17.91 -2.90 -14.58
C VAL A 363 -17.47 -2.42 -15.96
N HIS A 364 -16.34 -2.91 -16.47
CA HIS A 364 -15.86 -2.58 -17.81
C HIS A 364 -16.85 -2.98 -18.90
N LYS A 365 -17.44 -4.17 -18.80
CA LYS A 365 -18.50 -4.63 -19.73
C LYS A 365 -19.73 -3.74 -19.70
N LYS A 366 -20.21 -3.33 -18.52
CA LYS A 366 -21.36 -2.42 -18.39
C LYS A 366 -21.06 -1.06 -19.05
N VAL A 367 -19.85 -0.53 -18.85
CA VAL A 367 -19.40 0.72 -19.49
C VAL A 367 -19.32 0.56 -21.01
N GLN A 368 -18.81 -0.57 -21.52
CA GLN A 368 -18.77 -0.82 -22.97
C GLN A 368 -20.16 -1.01 -23.57
N ALA A 369 -21.07 -1.69 -22.89
CA ALA A 369 -22.45 -1.88 -23.36
C ALA A 369 -23.15 -0.53 -23.50
N PHE A 370 -22.97 0.35 -22.52
CA PHE A 370 -23.46 1.73 -22.55
C PHE A 370 -22.91 2.52 -23.75
N LYS A 371 -21.60 2.38 -24.06
CA LYS A 371 -21.00 3.01 -25.27
C LYS A 371 -21.63 2.51 -26.56
N ARG A 372 -21.89 1.21 -26.69
CA ARG A 372 -22.48 0.64 -27.91
C ARG A 372 -23.93 1.08 -28.13
N GLU A 373 -24.69 1.23 -27.05
CA GLU A 373 -26.04 1.81 -27.12
C GLU A 373 -25.99 3.27 -27.56
N GLN A 374 -25.01 4.03 -27.08
CA GLN A 374 -24.76 5.41 -27.51
C GLN A 374 -24.43 5.50 -29.01
N GLU A 375 -23.56 4.62 -29.53
CA GLU A 375 -23.21 4.57 -30.95
C GLU A 375 -24.39 4.13 -31.84
N ARG A 376 -25.21 3.19 -31.38
CA ARG A 376 -26.41 2.75 -32.13
C ARG A 376 -27.51 3.80 -32.15
N GLY A 377 -27.59 4.65 -31.13
CA GLY A 377 -28.54 5.76 -31.07
C GLY A 377 -28.24 6.89 -32.06
N GLU A 378 -27.12 6.85 -32.78
CA GLU A 378 -26.68 7.95 -33.63
C GLU A 378 -27.33 7.99 -35.03
N GLY A 379 -28.03 6.92 -35.44
CA GLY A 379 -28.68 6.81 -36.75
C GLY A 379 -30.19 7.08 -36.77
N ASP A 380 -30.84 7.09 -35.62
CA ASP A 380 -32.27 7.43 -35.50
C ASP A 380 -32.32 8.94 -35.28
N GLY A 381 -33.01 9.70 -36.15
CA GLY A 381 -33.02 11.17 -36.22
C GLY A 381 -33.63 11.89 -35.01
N ARG A 382 -33.46 11.35 -33.80
CA ARG A 382 -33.85 11.93 -32.53
C ARG A 382 -33.07 13.20 -32.27
N THR A 383 -33.82 14.19 -31.81
CA THR A 383 -33.47 15.60 -31.64
C THR A 383 -32.12 15.83 -30.97
N LEU A 384 -31.45 16.92 -31.37
CA LEU A 384 -30.16 17.42 -30.84
C LEU A 384 -30.11 17.47 -29.30
N SER A 385 -31.26 17.64 -28.64
CA SER A 385 -31.42 17.62 -27.18
C SER A 385 -30.94 16.31 -26.54
N THR A 386 -31.22 15.18 -27.19
CA THR A 386 -30.80 13.85 -26.71
C THR A 386 -29.28 13.71 -26.75
N LYS A 387 -28.61 14.19 -27.81
CA LYS A 387 -27.14 14.14 -27.91
C LYS A 387 -26.46 14.97 -26.81
N VAL A 388 -26.99 16.15 -26.47
CA VAL A 388 -26.45 16.98 -25.37
C VAL A 388 -26.68 16.32 -24.01
N PHE A 389 -27.84 15.68 -23.81
CA PHE A 389 -28.11 14.90 -22.60
C PHE A 389 -27.13 13.73 -22.45
N TRP A 390 -26.90 12.95 -23.51
CA TRP A 390 -25.98 11.82 -23.48
C TRP A 390 -24.51 12.20 -23.37
N GLN A 391 -24.10 13.34 -23.94
CA GLN A 391 -22.72 13.81 -23.83
C GLN A 391 -22.40 14.30 -22.42
N ASN A 392 -23.35 14.96 -21.74
CA ASN A 392 -23.27 15.23 -20.30
C ASN A 392 -23.34 13.96 -19.46
N THR A 393 -24.12 12.96 -19.89
CA THR A 393 -24.24 11.69 -19.17
C THR A 393 -22.97 10.85 -19.31
N TYR A 394 -22.27 10.89 -20.44
CA TYR A 394 -21.06 10.12 -20.70
C TYR A 394 -19.82 10.71 -20.01
N THR A 395 -19.66 12.04 -20.02
CA THR A 395 -18.68 12.69 -19.15
C THR A 395 -19.03 12.45 -17.69
N ALA A 396 -20.31 12.51 -17.29
CA ALA A 396 -20.73 12.11 -15.96
C ALA A 396 -20.40 10.64 -15.66
N LEU A 397 -20.47 9.72 -16.63
CA LEU A 397 -20.16 8.29 -16.44
C LEU A 397 -18.66 8.01 -16.36
N ILE A 398 -17.82 8.71 -17.14
CA ILE A 398 -16.35 8.63 -17.02
C ILE A 398 -15.90 9.30 -15.72
N HIS A 399 -16.48 10.45 -15.38
CA HIS A 399 -16.20 11.11 -14.11
C HIS A 399 -16.73 10.28 -12.95
N ASP A 400 -17.84 9.57 -13.12
CA ASP A 400 -18.36 8.60 -12.16
C ASP A 400 -17.51 7.35 -12.13
N PHE A 401 -16.86 6.93 -13.22
CA PHE A 401 -15.93 5.80 -13.25
C PHE A 401 -14.58 6.14 -12.61
N LEU A 402 -14.00 7.31 -12.92
CA LEU A 402 -12.81 7.82 -12.24
C LEU A 402 -13.12 8.17 -10.80
N ALA A 403 -14.30 8.76 -10.53
CA ALA A 403 -14.79 8.90 -9.16
C ALA A 403 -15.03 7.52 -8.56
N TRP A 404 -15.49 6.50 -9.27
CA TRP A 404 -15.66 5.12 -8.80
C TRP A 404 -14.31 4.54 -8.40
N ILE A 405 -13.27 4.61 -9.25
CA ILE A 405 -11.90 4.20 -8.89
C ILE A 405 -11.41 4.98 -7.66
N THR A 406 -11.63 6.29 -7.65
CA THR A 406 -11.16 7.17 -6.57
C THR A 406 -11.98 6.97 -5.27
N ARG A 407 -13.25 6.57 -5.37
CA ARG A 407 -14.26 6.40 -4.30
C ARG A 407 -14.35 4.96 -3.81
N HIS A 408 -13.85 3.98 -4.57
CA HIS A 408 -13.82 2.58 -4.13
C HIS A 408 -12.63 2.30 -3.27
N THR A 409 -12.91 2.55 -2.00
CA THR A 409 -12.24 2.02 -0.82
C THR A 409 -11.70 0.60 -1.01
N GLY A 410 -12.45 -0.30 -1.65
CA GLY A 410 -12.02 -1.68 -1.92
C GLY A 410 -10.70 -1.81 -2.68
N PHE A 411 -10.48 -0.99 -3.71
CA PHE A 411 -9.21 -1.01 -4.46
C PHE A 411 -8.05 -0.57 -3.58
N TRP A 412 -8.26 0.44 -2.74
CA TRP A 412 -7.22 0.94 -1.84
C TRP A 412 -6.89 -0.04 -0.72
N TYR A 413 -7.89 -0.76 -0.19
CA TYR A 413 -7.65 -1.87 0.74
C TYR A 413 -6.85 -2.99 0.07
N LEU A 414 -7.18 -3.33 -1.16
CA LEU A 414 -6.46 -4.34 -1.93
C LEU A 414 -5.02 -3.91 -2.26
N MET A 415 -4.80 -2.63 -2.58
CA MET A 415 -3.47 -2.07 -2.79
C MET A 415 -2.63 -2.15 -1.50
N GLY A 416 -3.19 -1.74 -0.36
CA GLY A 416 -2.53 -1.89 0.94
C GLY A 416 -2.18 -3.35 1.23
N PHE A 417 -3.12 -4.26 0.97
CA PHE A 417 -2.92 -5.70 1.10
C PHE A 417 -1.78 -6.24 0.20
N TYR A 418 -1.68 -5.81 -1.06
CA TYR A 418 -0.59 -6.24 -1.94
C TYR A 418 0.76 -5.62 -1.56
N MET A 419 0.77 -4.36 -1.12
CA MET A 419 2.00 -3.69 -0.68
C MET A 419 2.62 -4.37 0.55
N THR A 420 1.81 -4.96 1.42
CA THR A 420 2.30 -5.63 2.63
C THR A 420 2.59 -7.11 2.42
N TRP A 421 1.66 -7.86 1.81
CA TRP A 421 1.77 -9.31 1.74
C TRP A 421 2.58 -9.82 0.55
N THR A 422 2.73 -9.07 -0.53
CA THR A 422 3.56 -9.52 -1.68
C THR A 422 5.05 -9.55 -1.31
N PRO A 423 5.64 -8.51 -0.67
CA PRO A 423 7.01 -8.58 -0.20
C PRO A 423 7.22 -9.66 0.86
N TYR A 424 6.22 -9.92 1.71
CA TYR A 424 6.26 -11.02 2.68
C TYR A 424 6.33 -12.39 2.00
N LEU A 425 5.44 -12.63 1.04
CA LEU A 425 5.39 -13.90 0.31
C LEU A 425 6.69 -14.14 -0.44
N ALA A 426 7.25 -13.10 -1.07
CA ALA A 426 8.55 -13.17 -1.70
C ALA A 426 9.68 -13.44 -0.68
N LEU A 427 9.62 -12.85 0.51
CA LEU A 427 10.58 -13.09 1.60
C LEU A 427 10.52 -14.56 2.08
N GLN A 428 9.32 -15.11 2.25
CA GLN A 428 9.12 -16.51 2.62
C GLN A 428 9.61 -17.46 1.54
N TYR A 429 9.33 -17.17 0.27
CA TYR A 429 9.88 -17.94 -0.84
C TYR A 429 11.42 -17.88 -0.88
N PHE A 430 12.02 -16.72 -0.57
CA PHE A 430 13.48 -16.62 -0.44
C PHE A 430 14.02 -17.46 0.72
N TRP A 431 13.30 -17.54 1.85
CA TRP A 431 13.70 -18.39 2.97
C TRP A 431 13.57 -19.87 2.62
N ALA A 432 12.46 -20.28 1.99
CA ALA A 432 12.23 -21.65 1.55
C ALA A 432 13.25 -22.11 0.49
N SER A 433 13.70 -21.19 -0.39
CA SER A 433 14.73 -21.47 -1.39
C SER A 433 16.16 -21.39 -0.86
N GLN A 434 16.34 -21.11 0.44
CA GLN A 434 17.65 -20.92 1.10
C GLN A 434 18.50 -19.77 0.48
N LYS A 435 17.92 -18.92 -0.37
CA LYS A 435 18.61 -17.77 -1.01
C LYS A 435 18.45 -16.46 -0.23
N ALA A 436 17.63 -16.46 0.82
CA ALA A 436 17.32 -15.24 1.55
C ALA A 436 18.52 -14.55 2.20
N TYR A 437 19.61 -15.27 2.47
CA TYR A 437 20.68 -14.81 3.36
C TYR A 437 21.46 -13.59 2.85
N THR A 438 21.35 -13.26 1.56
CA THR A 438 22.20 -12.24 0.91
C THR A 438 21.58 -10.85 0.87
N HIS A 439 20.25 -10.71 1.03
CA HIS A 439 19.55 -9.45 0.73
C HIS A 439 19.02 -8.72 1.97
N TYR A 440 19.93 -8.22 2.82
CA TYR A 440 19.61 -7.43 4.02
C TYR A 440 18.52 -6.36 3.80
N GLY A 441 18.64 -5.56 2.73
CA GLY A 441 17.71 -4.46 2.45
C GLY A 441 16.28 -4.95 2.18
N PHE A 442 16.14 -6.06 1.45
CA PHE A 442 14.85 -6.65 1.15
C PHE A 442 14.21 -7.27 2.40
N ILE A 443 15.00 -7.99 3.20
CA ILE A 443 14.56 -8.55 4.48
C ILE A 443 14.06 -7.44 5.41
N LEU A 444 14.84 -6.36 5.56
CA LEU A 444 14.45 -5.22 6.39
C LEU A 444 13.17 -4.57 5.86
N TYR A 445 13.05 -4.39 4.54
CA TYR A 445 11.87 -3.81 3.90
C TYR A 445 10.61 -4.66 4.14
N ALA A 446 10.63 -5.93 3.74
CA ALA A 446 9.49 -6.83 3.90
C ALA A 446 9.16 -7.03 5.39
N GLY A 447 10.18 -7.17 6.24
CA GLY A 447 10.07 -7.19 7.70
C GLY A 447 9.34 -5.99 8.29
N THR A 448 9.57 -4.80 7.74
CA THR A 448 9.02 -3.53 8.22
C THR A 448 7.63 -3.23 7.66
N VAL A 449 7.37 -3.60 6.41
CA VAL A 449 6.12 -3.26 5.73
C VAL A 449 4.97 -4.17 6.14
N VAL A 450 5.23 -5.44 6.44
CA VAL A 450 4.18 -6.41 6.82
C VAL A 450 3.35 -5.97 8.03
N PRO A 451 3.98 -5.56 9.16
CA PRO A 451 3.21 -5.08 10.31
C PRO A 451 2.39 -3.80 10.05
N LEU A 452 2.65 -3.08 8.94
CA LEU A 452 1.89 -1.87 8.57
C LEU A 452 0.53 -2.15 7.95
N GLN A 453 0.11 -3.41 7.80
CA GLN A 453 -1.18 -3.74 7.20
C GLN A 453 -2.36 -3.02 7.88
N GLY A 454 -2.39 -3.01 9.22
CA GLY A 454 -3.39 -2.27 9.98
C GLY A 454 -3.35 -0.75 9.76
N ALA A 455 -2.16 -0.19 9.61
CA ALA A 455 -1.97 1.23 9.31
C ALA A 455 -2.51 1.59 7.91
N TRP A 456 -2.24 0.78 6.89
CA TRP A 456 -2.81 0.97 5.55
C TRP A 456 -4.33 0.86 5.55
N ASN A 457 -4.88 -0.11 6.28
CA ASN A 457 -6.32 -0.24 6.47
C ASN A 457 -6.92 1.03 7.10
N CYS A 458 -6.27 1.59 8.11
CA CYS A 458 -6.75 2.82 8.73
C CYS A 458 -6.60 4.05 7.83
N PHE A 459 -5.49 4.18 7.10
CA PHE A 459 -5.32 5.24 6.11
C PHE A 459 -6.47 5.23 5.09
N ASN A 460 -6.82 4.05 4.57
CA ASN A 460 -7.92 3.87 3.63
C ASN A 460 -9.28 4.21 4.26
N TYR A 461 -9.50 3.80 5.51
CA TYR A 461 -10.70 4.15 6.27
C TYR A 461 -10.84 5.67 6.45
N MET A 462 -9.77 6.35 6.87
CA MET A 462 -9.77 7.79 7.09
C MET A 462 -9.94 8.58 5.80
N ARG A 463 -9.26 8.18 4.71
CA ARG A 463 -9.42 8.78 3.39
C ARG A 463 -10.88 8.76 2.95
N THR A 464 -11.55 7.62 3.09
CA THR A 464 -12.98 7.48 2.77
C THR A 464 -13.83 8.47 3.56
N ARG A 465 -13.54 8.61 4.85
CA ARG A 465 -14.28 9.51 5.74
C ARG A 465 -14.05 10.97 5.40
N GLN A 466 -12.80 11.37 5.15
CA GLN A 466 -12.46 12.74 4.76
C GLN A 466 -13.14 13.12 3.43
N LEU A 467 -13.15 12.21 2.45
CA LEU A 467 -13.86 12.43 1.19
C LEU A 467 -15.38 12.57 1.39
N ARG A 468 -15.98 11.85 2.35
CA ARG A 468 -17.39 12.00 2.69
C ARG A 468 -17.69 13.38 3.30
N HIS A 469 -16.87 13.82 4.26
CA HIS A 469 -17.04 15.14 4.87
C HIS A 469 -16.79 16.28 3.88
N ALA A 470 -15.76 16.17 3.03
CA ALA A 470 -15.51 17.13 1.97
C ALA A 470 -16.72 17.22 1.00
N ARG A 471 -17.36 16.10 0.70
CA ARG A 471 -18.58 16.06 -0.11
C ARG A 471 -19.77 16.72 0.57
N GLU A 472 -20.00 16.45 1.86
CA GLU A 472 -21.07 17.08 2.63
C GLU A 472 -20.89 18.60 2.65
N LEU A 473 -19.66 19.08 2.91
CA LEU A 473 -19.31 20.51 2.87
C LEU A 473 -19.49 21.11 1.48
N PHE A 474 -19.04 20.41 0.43
CA PHE A 474 -19.20 20.87 -0.94
C PHE A 474 -20.68 20.90 -1.35
N SER A 475 -21.48 19.93 -0.91
CA SER A 475 -22.93 19.91 -1.16
C SER A 475 -23.66 21.02 -0.42
N SER A 476 -23.25 21.33 0.81
CA SER A 476 -23.83 22.47 1.54
C SER A 476 -23.48 23.79 0.87
N LEU A 477 -22.22 23.95 0.40
CA LEU A 477 -21.79 25.13 -0.34
C LEU A 477 -22.54 25.29 -1.66
N ILE A 478 -22.75 24.21 -2.43
CA ILE A 478 -23.56 24.27 -3.65
C ILE A 478 -25.02 24.61 -3.31
N SER A 479 -25.58 24.02 -2.26
CA SER A 479 -26.97 24.29 -1.89
C SER A 479 -27.18 25.71 -1.38
N SER A 480 -26.18 26.33 -0.74
CA SER A 480 -26.24 27.75 -0.35
C SER A 480 -26.07 28.69 -1.53
N LEU A 481 -25.39 28.24 -2.59
CA LEU A 481 -25.22 29.01 -3.83
C LEU A 481 -26.37 28.79 -4.83
N ALA A 482 -27.25 27.81 -4.59
CA ALA A 482 -28.44 27.62 -5.41
C ALA A 482 -29.49 28.66 -4.99
N PRO A 483 -29.92 29.58 -5.88
CA PRO A 483 -30.88 30.62 -5.55
C PRO A 483 -32.16 29.99 -4.99
N SER A 484 -32.55 30.43 -3.80
CA SER A 484 -33.72 29.95 -3.07
C SER A 484 -34.96 30.23 -3.90
N ARG A 485 -35.39 29.22 -4.67
CA ARG A 485 -36.65 29.24 -5.40
C ARG A 485 -37.76 29.20 -4.35
N ARG A 486 -38.21 30.37 -3.89
CA ARG A 486 -39.42 30.50 -3.07
C ARG A 486 -40.58 29.92 -3.88
N GLN A 487 -40.96 28.69 -3.58
CA GLN A 487 -42.27 28.17 -3.92
C GLN A 487 -43.30 28.99 -3.14
N SER A 488 -43.86 30.00 -3.82
CA SER A 488 -45.08 30.66 -3.41
C SER A 488 -46.22 29.63 -3.49
N SER A 489 -46.44 28.88 -2.41
CA SER A 489 -47.66 28.09 -2.25
C SER A 489 -48.82 29.08 -2.04
N ALA A 490 -49.58 29.33 -3.10
CA ALA A 490 -50.91 29.91 -2.96
C ALA A 490 -51.75 28.99 -2.06
N GLY A 491 -52.16 29.52 -0.91
CA GLY A 491 -53.07 28.85 -0.01
C GLY A 491 -54.42 28.61 -0.70
N PHE A 492 -54.76 27.34 -0.89
CA PHE A 492 -56.15 26.94 -1.10
C PHE A 492 -56.82 26.96 0.27
N THR A 493 -57.60 28.00 0.54
CA THR A 493 -58.51 28.06 1.68
C THR A 493 -59.60 27.01 1.49
N GLU A 494 -59.46 25.88 2.19
CA GLU A 494 -60.57 24.97 2.44
C GLU A 494 -61.54 25.66 3.40
N GLN A 495 -62.67 26.08 2.85
CA GLN A 495 -63.76 26.77 3.53
C GLN A 495 -64.46 25.76 4.45
N GLU A 496 -64.10 25.76 5.73
CA GLU A 496 -64.80 25.03 6.79
C GLU A 496 -66.24 25.55 6.91
N THR A 497 -67.14 24.93 6.15
CA THR A 497 -68.57 25.16 6.26
C THR A 497 -69.10 24.22 7.34
N ARG A 498 -69.21 24.73 8.58
CA ARG A 498 -69.99 24.07 9.64
C ARG A 498 -71.46 24.03 9.23
N TYR A 499 -71.91 22.88 8.75
CA TYR A 499 -73.30 22.47 8.91
C TYR A 499 -73.38 21.40 9.99
N THR A 500 -74.04 21.77 11.09
CA THR A 500 -74.51 20.84 12.10
C THR A 500 -75.68 20.06 11.49
N THR A 501 -75.54 18.74 11.34
CA THR A 501 -76.70 17.87 11.15
C THR A 501 -76.49 16.57 11.91
N ILE A 502 -77.40 16.31 12.83
CA ILE A 502 -77.54 15.09 13.62
C ILE A 502 -78.15 14.03 12.71
N GLY A 503 -77.57 12.83 12.63
CA GLY A 503 -78.19 11.70 11.95
C GLY A 503 -77.25 10.50 11.80
N ALA A 504 -77.67 9.37 12.36
CA ALA A 504 -76.98 8.09 12.38
C ALA A 504 -76.95 7.40 10.99
N ASP A 505 -75.88 6.65 10.70
CA ASP A 505 -75.88 5.22 10.31
C ASP A 505 -74.48 4.83 9.75
N PRO A 506 -73.78 3.80 10.26
CA PRO A 506 -72.51 3.36 9.73
C PRO A 506 -72.71 2.12 8.85
N ASN A 507 -72.80 2.26 7.52
CA ASN A 507 -72.47 1.19 6.55
C ASN A 507 -72.65 1.65 5.09
N THR A 508 -71.61 2.23 4.47
CA THR A 508 -71.45 2.11 3.01
C THR A 508 -70.00 2.36 2.58
N ILE A 509 -69.37 1.35 1.99
CA ILE A 509 -68.08 1.45 1.28
C ILE A 509 -68.41 1.57 -0.22
N VAL A 510 -68.00 2.66 -0.86
CA VAL A 510 -68.02 2.80 -2.32
C VAL A 510 -66.64 3.26 -2.78
N ALA A 511 -66.00 2.42 -3.60
CA ALA A 511 -64.73 2.70 -4.26
C ALA A 511 -64.95 3.49 -5.55
N GLY A 512 -64.14 4.54 -5.78
CA GLY A 512 -64.08 5.32 -7.01
C GLY A 512 -62.69 5.27 -7.66
N PRO A 513 -62.58 5.39 -9.01
CA PRO A 513 -61.38 5.01 -9.74
C PRO A 513 -60.35 6.14 -9.95
N THR A 514 -59.10 5.71 -10.07
CA THR A 514 -57.87 6.44 -10.38
C THR A 514 -57.91 7.23 -11.69
N ARG A 515 -57.52 8.52 -11.64
CA ARG A 515 -57.22 9.38 -12.81
C ARG A 515 -55.77 9.16 -13.28
N LYS A 516 -55.61 9.05 -14.61
CA LYS A 516 -54.34 9.06 -15.35
C LYS A 516 -53.72 10.46 -15.38
N SER A 517 -52.39 10.53 -15.37
CA SER A 517 -51.59 11.73 -15.62
C SER A 517 -51.57 12.06 -17.11
N LEU A 518 -51.73 13.35 -17.42
CA LEU A 518 -51.57 13.97 -18.74
C LEU A 518 -50.38 14.92 -18.61
N LEU A 519 -49.25 14.59 -19.23
CA LEU A 519 -48.09 15.48 -19.40
C LEU A 519 -47.40 15.05 -20.70
N ASP A 520 -47.81 15.72 -21.77
CA ASP A 520 -47.05 15.99 -22.99
C ASP A 520 -47.68 17.29 -23.53
N ASP A 521 -46.87 18.33 -23.73
CA ASP A 521 -47.06 19.31 -24.81
C ASP A 521 -45.83 20.24 -24.93
N ASP A 522 -45.48 20.49 -26.19
CA ASP A 522 -44.27 21.03 -26.80
C ASP A 522 -43.88 22.50 -26.49
N ASP A 523 -42.58 22.79 -26.60
CA ASP A 523 -41.88 24.07 -26.32
C ASP A 523 -41.65 24.97 -27.57
N ASP A 524 -42.59 25.05 -28.52
CA ASP A 524 -42.37 25.83 -29.76
C ASP A 524 -43.00 27.26 -29.78
N GLU A 525 -43.50 27.78 -28.65
CA GLU A 525 -44.26 29.05 -28.63
C GLU A 525 -43.58 30.25 -27.93
N ILE A 526 -42.24 30.33 -27.93
CA ILE A 526 -41.50 31.44 -27.25
C ILE A 526 -41.00 32.55 -28.20
N LEU A 527 -41.18 32.45 -29.51
CA LEU A 527 -40.68 33.45 -30.47
C LEU A 527 -41.68 34.49 -30.99
N SER A 528 -42.96 34.45 -30.59
CA SER A 528 -43.97 35.43 -31.02
C SER A 528 -44.22 36.59 -30.04
N TYR A 529 -43.57 36.62 -28.88
CA TYR A 529 -43.95 37.55 -27.79
C TYR A 529 -43.15 38.87 -27.71
N PHE A 530 -42.17 39.10 -28.57
CA PHE A 530 -41.36 40.35 -28.55
C PHE A 530 -41.94 41.48 -29.42
N SER A 531 -43.16 41.36 -29.94
CA SER A 531 -43.77 42.36 -30.84
C SER A 531 -44.88 43.20 -30.19
N ASN A 532 -45.17 43.05 -28.90
CA ASN A 532 -46.30 43.75 -28.27
C ASN A 532 -45.83 44.98 -27.46
N PRO A 533 -46.14 46.23 -27.90
CA PRO A 533 -45.63 47.46 -27.28
C PRO A 533 -46.31 47.90 -25.97
N ASP A 534 -47.24 47.11 -25.41
CA ASP A 534 -48.12 47.57 -24.32
C ASP A 534 -47.82 47.08 -22.89
N THR A 535 -46.67 46.43 -22.62
CA THR A 535 -46.23 46.13 -21.24
C THR A 535 -45.32 47.23 -20.68
N ARG A 536 -45.92 48.22 -20.02
CA ARG A 536 -45.26 49.45 -19.55
C ARG A 536 -44.57 49.43 -18.17
N SER A 537 -44.32 48.30 -17.51
CA SER A 537 -43.67 48.34 -16.17
C SER A 537 -42.19 47.94 -16.10
N CYS A 538 -41.60 47.27 -17.10
CA CYS A 538 -40.15 46.95 -17.09
C CYS A 538 -39.29 47.92 -17.92
N ALA A 539 -39.89 48.93 -18.56
CA ALA A 539 -39.25 49.79 -19.56
C ALA A 539 -38.35 50.91 -19.00
N GLN A 540 -37.94 50.87 -17.71
CA GLN A 540 -37.13 51.93 -17.10
C GLN A 540 -35.77 51.50 -16.56
N VAL A 541 -35.42 50.21 -16.58
CA VAL A 541 -34.05 49.80 -16.25
C VAL A 541 -33.22 49.86 -17.53
N ASP A 542 -32.52 50.98 -17.75
CA ASP A 542 -31.54 51.09 -18.83
C ASP A 542 -30.47 50.00 -18.63
N PRO A 543 -30.37 49.00 -19.52
CA PRO A 543 -29.37 47.94 -19.41
C PRO A 543 -27.95 48.50 -19.38
N ASN A 544 -27.74 49.68 -19.98
CA ASN A 544 -26.46 50.37 -19.94
C ASN A 544 -26.20 50.95 -18.54
N TYR A 545 -27.22 51.39 -17.79
CA TYR A 545 -27.06 51.88 -16.42
C TYR A 545 -26.70 50.76 -15.45
N TRP A 546 -27.33 49.59 -15.57
CA TRP A 546 -27.03 48.44 -14.71
C TRP A 546 -25.64 47.88 -14.99
N ILE A 547 -25.28 47.71 -16.27
CA ILE A 547 -23.96 47.18 -16.64
C ILE A 547 -22.85 48.22 -16.42
N ALA A 548 -23.11 49.51 -16.60
CA ALA A 548 -22.16 50.57 -16.26
C ALA A 548 -21.94 50.75 -14.76
N ASN A 549 -22.86 50.28 -13.90
CA ASN A 549 -22.68 50.20 -12.45
C ASN A 549 -22.00 48.90 -11.99
N ILE A 550 -21.95 47.86 -12.83
CA ILE A 550 -21.09 46.68 -12.63
C ILE A 550 -19.65 46.97 -13.10
N ALA A 551 -19.49 47.78 -14.16
CA ALA A 551 -18.20 48.16 -14.74
C ALA A 551 -17.16 48.83 -13.80
N PRO A 552 -17.51 49.53 -12.69
CA PRO A 552 -16.53 50.10 -11.76
C PRO A 552 -16.06 49.09 -10.71
N PHE A 553 -16.72 47.94 -10.57
CA PHE A 553 -16.25 46.88 -9.68
C PHE A 553 -15.00 46.28 -10.29
N GLN A 554 -13.88 46.41 -9.59
CA GLN A 554 -12.58 45.87 -9.98
C GLN A 554 -12.62 44.34 -9.95
N PHE A 555 -13.27 43.72 -10.92
CA PHE A 555 -13.02 42.33 -11.26
C PHE A 555 -11.61 42.29 -11.83
N ASN A 556 -10.62 41.99 -10.97
CA ASN A 556 -9.21 41.94 -11.36
C ASN A 556 -8.93 40.99 -12.54
N GLN A 557 -9.90 40.15 -12.94
CA GLN A 557 -9.78 39.18 -14.01
C GLN A 557 -10.72 39.37 -15.20
N ILE A 558 -11.60 40.37 -15.29
CA ILE A 558 -12.41 40.58 -16.52
C ILE A 558 -11.67 41.51 -17.47
N TYR A 559 -11.36 41.03 -18.68
CA TYR A 559 -10.56 41.76 -19.67
C TYR A 559 -11.43 42.61 -20.59
N CYS A 560 -12.56 42.08 -21.07
CA CYS A 560 -13.45 42.81 -21.98
C CYS A 560 -14.88 42.27 -21.88
N CYS A 561 -15.86 43.17 -21.80
CA CYS A 561 -17.27 42.83 -21.96
C CYS A 561 -17.88 43.67 -23.10
N ARG A 562 -18.51 42.99 -24.06
CA ARG A 562 -19.31 43.62 -25.12
C ARG A 562 -20.78 43.49 -24.78
N VAL A 563 -21.44 44.61 -24.54
CA VAL A 563 -22.89 44.67 -24.29
C VAL A 563 -23.62 44.73 -25.62
N HIS A 564 -24.65 43.90 -25.78
CA HIS A 564 -25.54 43.95 -26.93
C HIS A 564 -26.78 44.78 -26.56
N SER A 565 -27.06 45.81 -27.35
CA SER A 565 -28.22 46.69 -27.15
C SER A 565 -29.56 45.98 -27.35
N ILE A 566 -29.55 44.79 -27.97
CA ILE A 566 -30.73 43.97 -28.24
C ILE A 566 -30.66 42.70 -27.38
N GLY A 567 -31.51 42.65 -26.35
CA GLY A 567 -31.78 41.44 -25.57
C GLY A 567 -31.07 41.29 -24.22
N ALA A 568 -30.58 42.39 -23.62
CA ALA A 568 -29.97 42.41 -22.28
C ALA A 568 -28.89 41.32 -22.08
N LYS A 569 -27.94 41.27 -23.02
CA LYS A 569 -26.84 40.30 -23.04
C LYS A 569 -25.49 41.02 -23.00
N ALA A 570 -24.56 40.47 -22.25
CA ALA A 570 -23.16 40.86 -22.28
C ALA A 570 -22.28 39.65 -22.58
N ASP A 571 -21.43 39.76 -23.60
CA ASP A 571 -20.38 38.77 -23.89
C ASP A 571 -19.09 39.23 -23.23
N CYS A 572 -18.62 38.49 -22.23
CA CYS A 572 -17.45 38.82 -21.43
C CYS A 572 -16.33 37.82 -21.66
N THR A 573 -15.09 38.30 -21.55
CA THR A 573 -13.88 37.49 -21.61
C THR A 573 -12.99 37.84 -20.43
N THR A 574 -12.55 36.83 -19.67
CA THR A 574 -11.58 37.02 -18.58
C THR A 574 -10.17 37.25 -19.15
N LYS A 575 -9.25 37.79 -18.34
CA LYS A 575 -7.82 37.93 -18.64
C LYS A 575 -7.17 36.58 -18.98
N ASN A 576 -7.74 35.49 -18.46
CA ASN A 576 -7.32 34.12 -18.71
C ASN A 576 -8.04 33.48 -19.91
N ASN A 577 -8.56 34.28 -20.84
CA ASN A 577 -9.23 33.84 -22.07
C ASN A 577 -10.43 32.89 -21.85
N VAL A 578 -11.16 33.03 -20.74
CA VAL A 578 -12.46 32.37 -20.57
C VAL A 578 -13.55 33.29 -21.09
N SER A 579 -14.19 32.89 -22.18
CA SER A 579 -15.34 33.59 -22.75
C SER A 579 -16.62 33.07 -22.12
N PHE A 580 -17.48 33.98 -21.66
CA PHE A 580 -18.77 33.67 -21.07
C PHE A 580 -19.79 34.75 -21.41
N ARG A 581 -21.08 34.39 -21.34
CA ARG A 581 -22.20 35.26 -21.67
C ARG A 581 -23.06 35.46 -20.44
N ILE A 582 -23.30 36.71 -20.08
CA ILE A 582 -24.28 37.11 -19.08
C ILE A 582 -25.58 37.44 -19.80
N ARG A 583 -26.70 36.89 -19.33
CA ARG A 583 -28.04 37.25 -19.79
C ARG A 583 -28.87 37.69 -18.62
N LEU A 584 -29.57 38.80 -18.80
CA LEU A 584 -30.51 39.33 -17.83
C LEU A 584 -31.93 39.08 -18.34
N TYR A 585 -32.75 38.49 -17.51
CA TYR A 585 -34.17 38.27 -17.78
C TYR A 585 -34.99 38.94 -16.69
N CYS A 586 -36.07 39.63 -17.05
CA CYS A 586 -37.10 39.95 -16.07
C CYS A 586 -37.86 38.67 -15.73
N SER A 587 -38.02 38.37 -14.46
CA SER A 587 -38.87 37.25 -14.06
C SER A 587 -40.31 37.50 -14.51
N ARG A 588 -40.95 36.46 -15.03
CA ARG A 588 -42.36 36.52 -15.46
C ARG A 588 -43.32 36.63 -14.27
N GLU A 589 -42.89 36.18 -13.10
CA GLU A 589 -43.72 36.10 -11.89
C GLU A 589 -43.57 37.31 -10.97
N ASP A 590 -42.45 38.03 -11.07
CA ASP A 590 -42.15 39.19 -10.23
C ASP A 590 -41.43 40.24 -11.08
N THR A 591 -42.18 41.28 -11.47
CA THR A 591 -41.72 42.32 -12.40
C THR A 591 -40.51 43.10 -11.90
N ASP A 592 -40.20 42.98 -10.61
CA ASP A 592 -39.13 43.69 -9.94
C ASP A 592 -37.88 42.82 -9.74
N SER A 593 -37.94 41.53 -10.12
CA SER A 593 -36.81 40.60 -10.00
C SER A 593 -36.10 40.38 -11.34
N ILE A 594 -34.77 40.50 -11.31
CA ILE A 594 -33.88 40.25 -12.45
C ILE A 594 -33.21 38.89 -12.25
N VAL A 595 -33.36 37.99 -13.21
CA VAL A 595 -32.64 36.71 -13.25
C VAL A 595 -31.35 36.91 -14.04
N VAL A 596 -30.22 36.64 -13.41
CA VAL A 596 -28.90 36.65 -14.05
C VAL A 596 -28.50 35.23 -14.42
N GLU A 597 -28.34 34.94 -15.71
CA GLU A 597 -27.80 33.67 -16.21
C GLU A 597 -26.37 33.89 -16.71
N ILE A 598 -25.42 33.11 -16.21
CA ILE A 598 -24.03 33.13 -16.68
C ILE A 598 -23.73 31.82 -17.41
N GLN A 599 -23.49 31.90 -18.72
CA GLN A 599 -23.22 30.76 -19.58
C GLN A 599 -21.77 30.80 -20.08
N ARG A 600 -20.92 29.88 -19.64
CA ARG A 600 -19.57 29.73 -20.21
C ARG A 600 -19.67 29.32 -21.69
N ARG A 601 -18.93 30.03 -22.56
CA ARG A 601 -18.89 29.79 -24.00
C ARG A 601 -17.65 29.00 -24.37
N GLU A 602 -16.47 29.52 -24.03
CA GLU A 602 -15.18 28.96 -24.43
C GLU A 602 -14.12 29.20 -23.34
N GLY A 603 -13.08 28.36 -23.33
CA GLY A 603 -11.99 28.43 -22.34
C GLY A 603 -12.29 27.73 -21.01
N PHE A 604 -11.24 27.48 -20.24
CA PHE A 604 -11.30 26.92 -18.89
C PHE A 604 -10.23 27.56 -18.02
N HIS A 605 -10.62 28.07 -16.86
CA HIS A 605 -9.69 28.56 -15.85
C HIS A 605 -10.26 28.29 -14.46
N PHE A 606 -9.42 27.89 -13.51
CA PHE A 606 -9.88 27.50 -12.17
C PHE A 606 -10.50 28.68 -11.39
N MET A 607 -10.02 29.91 -11.62
CA MET A 607 -10.59 31.12 -11.01
C MET A 607 -11.92 31.58 -11.63
N TYR A 608 -12.37 30.99 -12.74
CA TYR A 608 -13.64 31.36 -13.36
C TYR A 608 -14.83 31.25 -12.40
N GLN A 609 -14.79 30.28 -11.47
CA GLN A 609 -15.85 30.13 -10.48
C GLN A 609 -15.88 31.31 -9.49
N GLN A 610 -14.72 31.90 -9.16
CA GLN A 610 -14.66 33.09 -8.31
C GLN A 610 -15.25 34.31 -9.03
N ASP A 611 -14.95 34.47 -10.32
CA ASP A 611 -15.52 35.54 -11.15
C ASP A 611 -17.05 35.42 -11.23
N VAL A 612 -17.57 34.20 -11.40
CA VAL A 612 -19.02 33.92 -11.41
C VAL A 612 -19.67 34.29 -10.08
N THR A 613 -19.06 33.92 -8.94
CA THR A 613 -19.57 34.28 -7.61
C THR A 613 -19.58 35.79 -7.43
N ALA A 614 -18.50 36.48 -7.79
CA ALA A 614 -18.42 37.92 -7.64
C ALA A 614 -19.44 38.67 -8.52
N ILE A 615 -19.78 38.14 -9.70
CA ILE A 615 -20.86 38.69 -10.54
C ILE A 615 -22.23 38.50 -9.88
N PHE A 616 -22.48 37.35 -9.24
CA PHE A 616 -23.72 37.13 -8.50
C PHE A 616 -23.82 38.01 -7.25
N ASP A 617 -22.74 38.16 -6.49
CA ASP A 617 -22.69 39.05 -5.32
C ASP A 617 -23.00 40.50 -5.73
N ALA A 618 -22.40 40.98 -6.81
CA ALA A 618 -22.69 42.30 -7.37
C ALA A 618 -24.15 42.43 -7.83
N ALA A 619 -24.73 41.37 -8.41
CA ALA A 619 -26.11 41.36 -8.85
C ALA A 619 -27.12 41.38 -7.69
N GLU A 620 -26.76 40.81 -6.53
CA GLU A 620 -27.54 40.89 -5.30
C GLU A 620 -27.42 42.26 -4.59
N GLY A 621 -26.58 43.16 -5.10
CA GLY A 621 -26.31 44.45 -4.47
C GLY A 621 -25.36 44.36 -3.27
N ASN A 622 -24.71 43.21 -3.06
CA ASN A 622 -23.67 43.07 -2.05
C ASN A 622 -22.42 43.83 -2.51
N THR A 623 -21.97 44.78 -1.71
CA THR A 623 -20.69 45.44 -1.96
C THR A 623 -19.57 44.45 -1.65
N VAL A 624 -18.83 44.02 -2.68
CA VAL A 624 -17.61 43.21 -2.49
C VAL A 624 -16.55 44.08 -1.81
N THR A 625 -16.52 44.06 -0.48
CA THR A 625 -15.39 44.60 0.27
C THR A 625 -14.26 43.59 0.15
N VAL A 626 -13.32 43.83 -0.77
CA VAL A 626 -12.05 43.11 -0.78
C VAL A 626 -11.33 43.49 0.51
N ASP A 627 -11.30 42.57 1.48
CA ASP A 627 -10.57 42.79 2.73
C ASP A 627 -9.10 43.04 2.38
N PRO A 628 -8.53 44.22 2.71
CA PRO A 628 -7.16 44.57 2.34
C PRO A 628 -6.13 43.62 2.99
N GLU A 629 -6.51 42.89 4.04
CA GLU A 629 -5.69 41.91 4.73
C GLU A 629 -5.45 40.62 3.91
N VAL A 630 -6.25 40.36 2.87
CA VAL A 630 -6.07 39.22 1.95
C VAL A 630 -5.28 39.61 0.69
N ALA A 631 -5.18 40.91 0.36
CA ALA A 631 -4.49 41.40 -0.83
C ALA A 631 -2.95 41.34 -0.71
N GLU A 632 -2.40 41.51 0.49
CA GLU A 632 -0.96 41.51 0.75
C GLU A 632 -0.26 40.15 0.49
N PRO A 633 -0.80 39.00 0.94
CA PRO A 633 -0.20 37.71 0.62
C PRO A 633 -0.32 37.29 -0.85
N LEU A 634 -1.29 37.84 -1.60
CA LEU A 634 -1.44 37.58 -3.04
C LEU A 634 -0.46 38.38 -3.89
N ALA A 635 -0.20 39.65 -3.55
CA ALA A 635 0.83 40.46 -4.21
C ALA A 635 2.24 39.90 -4.02
N LEU A 636 2.49 39.24 -2.87
CA LEU A 636 3.73 38.54 -2.58
C LEU A 636 3.89 37.25 -3.42
N LEU A 637 2.78 36.56 -3.70
CA LEU A 637 2.76 35.35 -4.53
C LEU A 637 2.96 35.69 -6.03
N GLU A 638 2.35 36.76 -6.52
CA GLU A 638 2.58 37.26 -7.89
C GLU A 638 4.01 37.73 -8.10
N SER A 639 4.61 38.42 -7.11
CA SER A 639 6.01 38.86 -7.21
C SER A 639 7.01 37.69 -7.09
N LEU A 640 6.67 36.61 -6.38
CA LEU A 640 7.44 35.37 -6.34
C LEU A 640 7.33 34.55 -7.65
N GLU A 641 6.17 34.56 -8.31
CA GLU A 641 5.97 33.91 -9.60
C GLU A 641 6.69 34.65 -10.74
N VAL A 642 6.73 35.99 -10.68
CA VAL A 642 7.56 36.81 -11.59
C VAL A 642 9.06 36.57 -11.36
N LEU A 643 9.49 36.32 -10.12
CA LEU A 643 10.89 35.96 -9.81
C LEU A 643 11.26 34.54 -10.26
N ALA A 644 10.34 33.58 -10.13
CA ALA A 644 10.51 32.20 -10.61
C ALA A 644 10.57 32.13 -12.14
N ASN A 645 9.78 32.95 -12.84
CA ASN A 645 9.80 33.03 -14.30
C ASN A 645 11.02 33.80 -14.84
N SER A 646 11.53 34.81 -14.12
CA SER A 646 12.75 35.53 -14.53
C SER A 646 14.04 34.73 -14.26
N THR A 647 14.07 33.85 -13.27
CA THR A 647 15.17 32.90 -13.06
C THR A 647 15.20 31.79 -14.12
N SER A 648 14.05 31.39 -14.68
CA SER A 648 14.00 30.44 -15.80
C SER A 648 14.49 31.03 -17.14
N CYS A 649 14.47 32.36 -17.32
CA CYS A 649 14.96 33.02 -18.54
C CYS A 649 16.47 33.32 -18.54
N LEU A 650 17.14 33.28 -17.39
CA LEU A 650 18.58 33.54 -17.27
C LEU A 650 19.46 32.29 -17.55
N VAL A 651 18.86 31.11 -17.70
CA VAL A 651 19.58 29.84 -17.89
C VAL A 651 19.92 29.55 -19.37
N VAL A 652 19.45 30.37 -20.32
CA VAL A 652 19.68 30.11 -21.76
C VAL A 652 20.87 30.89 -22.35
N ASN A 653 21.64 31.65 -21.57
CA ASN A 653 22.79 32.41 -22.12
C ASN A 653 23.96 32.57 -21.14
N ALA A 654 24.44 31.47 -20.57
CA ALA A 654 25.57 31.48 -19.63
C ALA A 654 26.85 30.78 -20.15
N ASP A 655 27.04 30.67 -21.46
CA ASP A 655 28.27 30.12 -22.06
C ASP A 655 29.43 31.15 -22.17
N GLY A 656 29.38 32.25 -21.42
CA GLY A 656 30.40 33.28 -21.60
C GLY A 656 30.50 34.35 -20.53
N LEU A 657 30.55 34.00 -19.24
CA LEU A 657 31.08 34.94 -18.24
C LEU A 657 31.60 34.16 -17.01
N GLY A 658 32.91 33.91 -16.99
CA GLY A 658 33.58 33.37 -15.82
C GLY A 658 33.73 34.42 -14.72
N SER A 659 32.90 34.37 -13.68
CA SER A 659 33.25 34.85 -12.34
C SER A 659 32.40 34.14 -11.27
N PRO A 660 32.93 33.93 -10.06
CA PRO A 660 32.22 33.22 -9.00
C PRO A 660 31.04 34.07 -8.47
N ILE A 661 29.93 33.38 -8.23
CA ILE A 661 28.67 33.94 -7.71
C ILE A 661 28.97 34.76 -6.44
N ASN A 662 28.68 36.06 -6.52
CA ASN A 662 29.00 37.08 -5.53
C ASN A 662 28.28 36.83 -4.19
N ASP A 663 29.02 36.92 -3.07
CA ASP A 663 28.53 36.67 -1.70
C ASP A 663 27.30 37.52 -1.31
N THR A 664 27.06 38.61 -2.02
CA THR A 664 25.88 39.48 -1.90
C THR A 664 24.56 38.72 -2.17
N MET A 665 24.55 37.74 -3.08
CA MET A 665 23.34 36.98 -3.42
C MET A 665 23.01 35.93 -2.35
N ARG A 666 24.03 35.33 -1.74
CA ARG A 666 23.88 34.44 -0.57
C ARG A 666 23.38 35.22 0.65
N LEU A 667 23.89 36.43 0.88
CA LEU A 667 23.46 37.29 1.98
C LEU A 667 21.99 37.72 1.83
N HIS A 668 21.53 38.03 0.61
CA HIS A 668 20.12 38.36 0.35
C HIS A 668 19.18 37.17 0.56
N LEU A 669 19.59 35.95 0.19
CA LEU A 669 18.82 34.72 0.42
C LEU A 669 18.69 34.37 1.90
N VAL A 670 19.75 34.57 2.69
CA VAL A 670 19.71 34.35 4.15
C VAL A 670 18.82 35.39 4.85
N LEU A 671 18.85 36.65 4.43
CA LEU A 671 17.96 37.70 4.95
C LEU A 671 16.48 37.44 4.60
N LEU A 672 16.20 36.89 3.41
CA LEU A 672 14.84 36.48 2.99
C LEU A 672 14.28 35.34 3.85
N VAL A 673 15.09 34.33 4.15
CA VAL A 673 14.70 33.22 5.05
C VAL A 673 14.49 33.72 6.49
N HIS A 674 15.32 34.65 6.95
CA HIS A 674 15.19 35.21 8.29
C HIS A 674 13.92 36.07 8.45
N ASN A 675 13.52 36.83 7.44
CA ASN A 675 12.26 37.59 7.44
C ASN A 675 11.02 36.72 7.21
N ALA A 676 11.14 35.57 6.52
CA ALA A 676 10.05 34.61 6.33
C ALA A 676 9.69 33.81 7.61
N SER A 677 10.51 33.89 8.67
CA SER A 677 10.30 33.17 9.93
C SER A 677 9.02 33.56 10.70
N ALA A 678 8.36 34.66 10.33
CA ALA A 678 7.07 35.06 10.89
C ALA A 678 5.86 34.34 10.24
N ASN A 679 6.05 33.65 9.09
CA ASN A 679 4.98 32.90 8.41
C ASN A 679 5.47 31.50 7.99
N PRO A 680 5.00 30.42 8.65
CA PRO A 680 5.54 29.08 8.46
C PRO A 680 5.38 28.53 7.03
N ARG A 681 4.38 29.00 6.26
CA ARG A 681 4.21 28.56 4.86
C ARG A 681 5.23 29.20 3.90
N ALA A 682 5.65 30.43 4.19
CA ALA A 682 6.69 31.10 3.40
C ALA A 682 8.07 30.49 3.67
N ALA A 683 8.31 30.05 4.91
CA ALA A 683 9.53 29.34 5.30
C ALA A 683 9.67 27.98 4.60
N ASP A 684 8.58 27.21 4.50
CA ASP A 684 8.59 25.90 3.81
C ASP A 684 8.88 26.06 2.30
N PHE A 685 8.31 27.09 1.67
CA PHE A 685 8.52 27.35 0.24
C PHE A 685 9.94 27.87 -0.04
N ALA A 686 10.47 28.76 0.81
CA ALA A 686 11.84 29.22 0.72
C ALA A 686 12.85 28.08 0.93
N SER A 687 12.55 27.14 1.84
CA SER A 687 13.38 25.95 2.07
C SER A 687 13.38 24.99 0.87
N LEU A 688 12.25 24.84 0.18
CA LEU A 688 12.13 24.04 -1.04
C LEU A 688 12.93 24.64 -2.21
N ILE A 689 12.88 25.97 -2.37
CA ILE A 689 13.68 26.69 -3.38
C ILE A 689 15.17 26.57 -3.09
N LEU A 690 15.58 26.72 -1.82
CA LEU A 690 16.98 26.57 -1.39
C LEU A 690 17.50 25.16 -1.66
N LYS A 691 16.68 24.14 -1.37
CA LYS A 691 17.01 22.73 -1.59
C LYS A 691 17.21 22.42 -3.07
N ASN A 692 16.28 22.84 -3.93
CA ASN A 692 16.40 22.61 -5.38
C ASN A 692 17.60 23.37 -5.98
N SER A 693 17.93 24.55 -5.46
CA SER A 693 19.09 25.33 -5.92
C SER A 693 20.42 24.68 -5.53
N LEU A 694 20.48 24.03 -4.37
CA LEU A 694 21.65 23.28 -3.90
C LEU A 694 21.81 21.92 -4.60
N GLU A 695 20.70 21.24 -4.92
CA GLU A 695 20.73 19.96 -5.65
C GLU A 695 21.17 20.14 -7.11
N ILE A 696 20.81 21.25 -7.77
CA ILE A 696 21.29 21.57 -9.13
C ILE A 696 22.79 21.91 -9.12
N GLY A 697 23.32 22.49 -8.05
CA GLY A 697 24.75 22.73 -7.88
C GLY A 697 25.60 21.45 -7.71
N HIS A 698 25.00 20.37 -7.24
CA HIS A 698 25.69 19.08 -7.00
C HIS A 698 25.71 18.15 -8.21
N MET A 699 24.88 18.38 -9.24
CA MET A 699 24.84 17.53 -10.45
C MET A 699 25.92 17.87 -11.50
N ASN A 700 26.69 18.96 -11.33
CA ASN A 700 27.77 19.36 -12.26
C ASN A 700 29.19 19.05 -11.72
N MET A 701 29.35 18.14 -10.76
CA MET A 701 30.66 17.80 -10.18
C MET A 701 30.99 16.30 -10.19
N ALA A 702 30.47 15.56 -11.16
CA ALA A 702 30.82 14.16 -11.39
C ALA A 702 31.01 13.93 -12.89
N ASP A 703 32.14 14.40 -13.42
CA ASP A 703 32.87 13.85 -14.58
C ASP A 703 33.96 14.86 -14.95
N ASP A 704 35.17 14.69 -14.40
CA ASP A 704 36.42 15.10 -15.05
C ASP A 704 37.63 14.58 -14.24
N GLU A 705 37.96 13.31 -14.45
CA GLU A 705 39.33 12.82 -14.28
C GLU A 705 40.05 12.96 -15.63
N ASN A 706 40.96 13.92 -15.75
CA ASN A 706 42.29 13.79 -16.40
C ASN A 706 42.98 15.14 -16.68
N THR A 707 44.19 15.33 -16.11
CA THR A 707 45.35 16.15 -16.59
C THR A 707 45.14 17.67 -16.81
N CYS A 708 46.02 18.63 -16.48
CA CYS A 708 47.45 18.72 -16.14
C CYS A 708 47.71 20.15 -15.55
N PRO A 709 48.92 20.49 -15.06
CA PRO A 709 49.14 21.56 -14.09
C PRO A 709 49.45 22.94 -14.70
N CYS A 710 48.92 23.99 -14.07
CA CYS A 710 49.52 25.32 -13.96
C CYS A 710 48.93 26.04 -12.75
#